data_AF-A0A947CWV7-F1
#
_entry.id   AF-A0A947CWV7-F1
#
_cell.length_a   1.000
_cell.length_b   1.000
_cell.length_c   1.000
_cell.angle_alpha   90.00
_cell.angle_beta   90.00
_cell.angle_gamma   90.00
#
_symmetry.space_group_name_H-M   'P 1'
#
loop_
_entity.id
_entity.type
_entity.pdbx_description
1 polymer ?
#
loop_
_entity_poly.entity_id
_entity_poly.type
_entity_poly.pdbx_seq_one_letter_code
_entity_poly.pdbx_strand_id
1 'polypeptide(L)'
;MTDEPNSEPDAEPALAPAWLIEPLRGPLSKLARYELWIVIGLCAAVLIPGIWSYTLVDPWETHYAEVARRMLQDSDWVQMRWQNENFDSKPVLTFWLMAAGMKAMGLANAGGYSGELTSSGLTMFAIRIPFVLFGVFGLAMTWWMLAKLVSRRVAWLSLLIIGTSPFYFLVARQGITDMPMVGCLMGSVACIAMVVSQRDGPLEPVFGRLNAFHLFLAFLVLFVGGQLLYFAVHFSQNPEMAPGLRGVQPLAVLVVPFGLLLAGFALAGTLWRPLAVSRRHTVFILWLFALMGISILGKGPPAAAITVFIAVFYVLLARRWDLIKSKELWIDIARGTVVMILVAVPWHVAIFFKQGLRWINVYLRTHIMQRAFKGVHGDRGTFEYYVSQLGIGMWPWAALLPGALATVLVARMAKTTESSVRLLVGTWAIVGFALFAAVQTKFHHYILPVVPALGILIAFFLDDMLRGKLKRSLVFTILASAIVLVILRDLVFEQKQLIELFVYRHDRAWPEGDPWYVDISRPLIAFGACFAVLFVALSSQRLRRLTVPALTAVAVAFAVWAGNGYMNAAGPHWGQRALHQTYYAQRTIHGVEVEYYSLRDLYDDWNGKRTTVVRSVLPKSFATGQPAKVTIRVPGAGIPKDRVVMEGKVSAIGDDRFTIEVADSEHAKLGVLLERGKAGNPSRRRPVSQVDADRLIAWQLNWRGENFWSGGEIWGPFAETHTVFVKTDNVEFTAYMKELAVEGRRYFVITEAQRARNLKPILPTANAKKSFEILDRSNNKFTLVSFTL
;
A
#
# COMPACT_ATOMS: atom_id res chain seq x y z
N MET A 1 34.77 -68.75 17.07
CA MET A 1 34.18 -67.71 17.94
C MET A 1 34.03 -66.48 17.08
N THR A 2 32.81 -66.27 16.60
CA THR A 2 32.41 -65.23 15.65
C THR A 2 31.98 -63.97 16.40
N ASP A 3 32.48 -62.84 15.91
CA ASP A 3 31.95 -61.47 15.91
C ASP A 3 30.73 -61.11 16.76
N GLU A 4 30.89 -60.06 17.58
CA GLU A 4 29.86 -59.03 17.77
C GLU A 4 30.53 -57.64 17.73
N PRO A 5 30.12 -56.74 16.80
CA PRO A 5 30.53 -55.35 16.83
C PRO A 5 29.58 -54.51 17.68
N ASN A 6 30.20 -53.76 18.59
CA ASN A 6 29.76 -52.52 19.24
C ASN A 6 28.39 -51.96 18.82
N SER A 7 27.52 -51.90 19.83
CA SER A 7 26.33 -51.05 20.00
C SER A 7 26.30 -49.79 19.13
N GLU A 8 25.23 -49.66 18.35
CA GLU A 8 24.75 -48.41 17.76
C GLU A 8 24.71 -47.28 18.82
N PRO A 9 25.08 -46.03 18.47
CA PRO A 9 24.92 -44.91 19.38
C PRO A 9 23.44 -44.56 19.51
N ASP A 10 22.94 -44.61 20.74
CA ASP A 10 21.65 -44.13 21.25
C ASP A 10 20.90 -43.18 20.30
N ALA A 11 20.02 -43.77 19.49
CA ALA A 11 18.98 -43.04 18.78
C ALA A 11 17.89 -42.65 19.78
N GLU A 12 17.99 -41.45 20.37
CA GLU A 12 16.92 -40.90 21.20
C GLU A 12 15.61 -40.80 20.37
N PRO A 13 14.43 -41.19 20.91
CA PRO A 13 13.20 -41.27 20.13
C PRO A 13 12.69 -39.90 19.68
N ALA A 14 12.08 -39.85 18.49
CA ALA A 14 11.50 -38.65 17.89
C ALA A 14 10.36 -38.05 18.76
N LEU A 15 10.71 -37.09 19.62
CA LEU A 15 9.82 -36.49 20.63
C LEU A 15 8.88 -35.38 20.13
N ALA A 16 8.80 -35.13 18.82
CA ALA A 16 7.75 -34.27 18.26
C ALA A 16 6.83 -35.13 17.41
N PRO A 17 5.51 -34.87 17.46
CA PRO A 17 4.55 -35.74 16.79
C PRO A 17 4.84 -35.77 15.30
N ALA A 18 4.77 -36.98 14.71
CA ALA A 18 5.14 -37.22 13.31
C ALA A 18 4.47 -36.24 12.34
N TRP A 19 3.22 -35.87 12.61
CA TRP A 19 2.47 -34.89 11.81
C TRP A 19 3.18 -33.54 11.66
N LEU A 20 3.96 -33.11 12.65
CA LEU A 20 4.63 -31.80 12.63
C LEU A 20 5.94 -31.84 11.81
N ILE A 21 6.60 -33.00 11.77
CA ILE A 21 7.91 -33.18 11.12
C ILE A 21 7.74 -33.64 9.67
N GLU A 22 6.61 -34.28 9.35
CA GLU A 22 6.34 -34.75 7.99
C GLU A 22 5.75 -33.65 7.08
N PRO A 23 6.05 -33.70 5.77
CA PRO A 23 5.35 -32.89 4.78
C PRO A 23 3.88 -33.33 4.62
N LEU A 24 3.02 -32.40 4.19
CA LEU A 24 1.64 -32.68 3.82
C LEU A 24 1.55 -33.60 2.58
N ARG A 25 1.25 -34.88 2.77
CA ARG A 25 1.07 -35.86 1.69
C ARG A 25 -0.36 -35.86 1.13
N GLY A 26 -0.49 -36.08 -0.19
CA GLY A 26 -1.78 -36.16 -0.91
C GLY A 26 -2.51 -34.81 -1.12
N PRO A 27 -3.75 -34.83 -1.66
CA PRO A 27 -4.61 -33.65 -1.73
C PRO A 27 -4.69 -32.95 -0.38
N LEU A 28 -4.95 -31.63 -0.35
CA LEU A 28 -5.20 -30.94 0.91
C LEU A 28 -6.33 -31.66 1.65
N SER A 29 -5.95 -32.48 2.63
CA SER A 29 -6.90 -33.19 3.47
C SER A 29 -7.80 -32.17 4.15
N LYS A 30 -8.98 -32.59 4.64
CA LYS A 30 -9.85 -31.68 5.41
C LYS A 30 -9.04 -30.96 6.50
N LEU A 31 -8.14 -31.68 7.17
CA LEU A 31 -7.21 -31.14 8.17
C LEU A 31 -6.28 -30.04 7.61
N ALA A 32 -5.63 -30.28 6.46
CA ALA A 32 -4.74 -29.30 5.85
C ALA A 32 -5.47 -28.02 5.41
N ARG A 33 -6.74 -28.13 5.00
CA ARG A 33 -7.58 -26.95 4.72
C ARG A 33 -7.91 -26.17 5.98
N TYR A 34 -8.25 -26.84 7.08
CA TYR A 34 -8.46 -26.16 8.37
C TYR A 34 -7.21 -25.44 8.83
N GLU A 35 -6.03 -26.04 8.69
CA GLU A 35 -4.76 -25.39 9.03
C GLU A 35 -4.50 -24.14 8.19
N LEU A 36 -4.75 -24.19 6.88
CA LEU A 36 -4.60 -23.01 6.04
C LEU A 36 -5.54 -21.88 6.50
N TRP A 37 -6.78 -22.20 6.90
CA TRP A 37 -7.70 -21.22 7.49
C TRP A 37 -7.20 -20.69 8.84
N ILE A 38 -6.59 -21.53 9.68
CA ILE A 38 -5.96 -21.09 10.93
C ILE A 38 -4.79 -20.15 10.62
N VAL A 39 -3.95 -20.46 9.63
CA VAL A 39 -2.85 -19.60 9.18
C VAL A 39 -3.37 -18.24 8.75
N ILE A 40 -4.40 -18.21 7.88
CA ILE A 40 -5.05 -16.98 7.43
C ILE A 40 -5.61 -16.19 8.62
N GLY A 41 -6.33 -16.87 9.53
CA GLY A 41 -6.91 -16.27 10.73
C GLY A 41 -5.86 -15.68 11.67
N LEU A 42 -4.75 -16.38 11.90
CA LEU A 42 -3.64 -15.89 12.71
C LEU A 42 -2.94 -14.68 12.08
N CYS A 43 -2.70 -14.72 10.76
CA CYS A 43 -2.15 -13.56 10.05
C CYS A 43 -3.09 -12.35 10.16
N ALA A 44 -4.39 -12.57 9.96
CA ALA A 44 -5.40 -11.53 10.09
C ALA A 44 -5.44 -10.96 11.52
N ALA A 45 -5.35 -11.82 12.55
CA ALA A 45 -5.36 -11.41 13.95
C ALA A 45 -4.14 -10.55 14.34
N VAL A 46 -3.01 -10.67 13.65
CA VAL A 46 -1.82 -9.82 13.89
C VAL A 46 -1.82 -8.57 13.01
N LEU A 47 -2.19 -8.72 11.74
CA LEU A 47 -2.03 -7.65 10.74
C LEU A 47 -3.22 -6.69 10.66
N ILE A 48 -4.43 -7.10 11.00
CA ILE A 48 -5.63 -6.24 10.86
C ILE A 48 -5.86 -5.31 12.07
N PRO A 49 -5.78 -5.76 13.34
CA PRO A 49 -6.12 -4.89 14.46
C PRO A 49 -5.30 -3.61 14.46
N GLY A 50 -5.97 -2.45 14.63
CA GLY A 50 -5.36 -1.13 14.74
C GLY A 50 -4.92 -0.46 13.44
N ILE A 51 -5.13 -1.05 12.26
CA ILE A 51 -4.85 -0.35 10.98
C ILE A 51 -5.75 0.89 10.76
N TRP A 52 -6.75 1.10 11.61
CA TRP A 52 -7.64 2.27 11.63
C TRP A 52 -7.28 3.33 12.69
N SER A 53 -6.39 3.01 13.64
CA SER A 53 -6.23 3.81 14.86
C SER A 53 -5.24 4.97 14.73
N TYR A 54 -4.33 4.90 13.77
CA TYR A 54 -3.33 5.94 13.50
C TYR A 54 -3.49 6.52 12.09
N THR A 55 -3.10 7.79 11.96
CA THR A 55 -3.13 8.59 10.73
C THR A 55 -2.47 7.89 9.54
N LEU A 56 -2.83 8.29 8.31
CA LEU A 56 -2.03 7.96 7.12
C LEU A 56 -0.63 8.57 7.31
N VAL A 57 0.38 7.77 7.01
CA VAL A 57 1.78 8.09 7.27
C VAL A 57 2.44 8.64 5.99
N ASP A 58 3.16 9.75 6.16
CA ASP A 58 3.80 10.50 5.08
C ASP A 58 4.86 9.72 4.27
N PRO A 59 5.07 10.06 2.98
CA PRO A 59 4.18 10.79 2.06
C PRO A 59 3.32 9.84 1.23
N TRP A 60 3.57 8.53 1.32
CA TRP A 60 3.06 7.58 0.36
C TRP A 60 1.58 7.30 0.55
N GLU A 61 1.13 7.06 1.78
CA GLU A 61 -0.28 6.74 2.02
C GLU A 61 -1.20 7.90 1.69
N THR A 62 -0.81 9.12 2.08
CA THR A 62 -1.57 10.35 1.80
C THR A 62 -1.66 10.62 0.30
N HIS A 63 -0.53 10.54 -0.40
CA HIS A 63 -0.47 10.77 -1.84
C HIS A 63 -1.27 9.71 -2.63
N TYR A 64 -1.02 8.43 -2.36
CA TYR A 64 -1.68 7.35 -3.10
C TYR A 64 -3.18 7.30 -2.80
N ALA A 65 -3.60 7.58 -1.56
CA ALA A 65 -5.01 7.66 -1.21
C ALA A 65 -5.71 8.79 -1.96
N GLU A 66 -5.08 9.96 -2.12
CA GLU A 66 -5.67 11.06 -2.87
C GLU A 66 -5.82 10.74 -4.36
N VAL A 67 -4.82 10.10 -4.98
CA VAL A 67 -4.92 9.65 -6.37
C VAL A 67 -6.07 8.65 -6.52
N ALA A 68 -6.18 7.68 -5.61
CA ALA A 68 -7.25 6.71 -5.62
C ALA A 68 -8.64 7.34 -5.39
N ARG A 69 -8.75 8.33 -4.51
CA ARG A 69 -9.98 9.11 -4.29
C ARG A 69 -10.35 9.88 -5.55
N ARG A 70 -9.37 10.46 -6.25
CA ARG A 70 -9.56 11.17 -7.51
C ARG A 70 -10.05 10.25 -8.63
N MET A 71 -9.58 9.00 -8.69
CA MET A 71 -10.12 8.00 -9.62
C MET A 71 -11.62 7.74 -9.40
N LEU A 72 -12.07 7.70 -8.13
CA LEU A 72 -13.49 7.57 -7.80
C LEU A 72 -14.29 8.84 -8.15
N GLN A 73 -13.71 10.02 -7.89
CA GLN A 73 -14.31 11.31 -8.24
C GLN A 73 -14.54 11.45 -9.75
N ASP A 74 -13.49 11.20 -10.54
CA ASP A 74 -13.50 11.37 -11.99
C ASP A 74 -14.21 10.18 -12.69
N SER A 75 -14.56 9.12 -11.95
CA SER A 75 -15.09 7.85 -12.48
C SER A 75 -14.17 7.23 -13.55
N ASP A 76 -12.87 7.47 -13.41
CA ASP A 76 -11.83 7.12 -14.38
C ASP A 76 -10.83 6.16 -13.75
N TRP A 77 -10.93 4.88 -14.11
CA TRP A 77 -10.05 3.83 -13.61
C TRP A 77 -8.82 3.62 -14.50
N VAL A 78 -8.61 4.49 -15.50
CA VAL A 78 -7.44 4.47 -16.37
C VAL A 78 -6.46 5.57 -15.96
N GLN A 79 -6.92 6.82 -15.96
CA GLN A 79 -6.09 8.01 -15.75
C GLN A 79 -5.83 8.23 -14.25
N MET A 80 -4.56 8.30 -13.87
CA MET A 80 -4.17 8.66 -12.53
C MET A 80 -3.87 10.16 -12.48
N ARG A 81 -4.61 10.87 -11.62
CA ARG A 81 -4.42 12.29 -11.39
C ARG A 81 -4.15 12.54 -9.93
N TRP A 82 -3.32 13.54 -9.72
CA TRP A 82 -3.11 14.11 -8.42
C TRP A 82 -3.28 15.61 -8.56
N GLN A 83 -4.32 16.12 -7.92
CA GLN A 83 -4.81 17.49 -8.12
C GLN A 83 -5.08 17.74 -9.62
N ASN A 84 -4.42 18.75 -10.20
CA ASN A 84 -4.57 19.14 -11.60
C ASN A 84 -3.49 18.53 -12.52
N GLU A 85 -2.62 17.66 -11.98
CA GLU A 85 -1.52 17.04 -12.72
C GLU A 85 -1.73 15.53 -12.88
N ASN A 86 -1.06 14.96 -13.87
CA ASN A 86 -1.06 13.52 -14.09
C ASN A 86 -0.03 12.85 -13.18
N PHE A 87 -0.43 11.76 -12.53
CA PHE A 87 0.44 10.98 -11.67
C PHE A 87 0.97 9.75 -12.41
N ASP A 88 2.16 9.88 -13.03
CA ASP A 88 2.70 8.85 -13.94
C ASP A 88 3.93 8.11 -13.37
N SER A 89 4.11 8.14 -12.05
CA SER A 89 5.32 7.60 -11.42
C SER A 89 5.24 6.10 -11.05
N LYS A 90 4.03 5.54 -11.02
CA LYS A 90 3.71 4.16 -10.63
C LYS A 90 2.62 3.57 -11.53
N PRO A 91 2.55 2.25 -11.68
CA PRO A 91 1.42 1.58 -12.32
C PRO A 91 0.17 1.53 -11.40
N VAL A 92 -0.97 1.15 -11.98
CA VAL A 92 -2.30 1.47 -11.43
C VAL A 92 -2.78 0.62 -10.25
N LEU A 93 -2.26 -0.60 -10.05
CA LEU A 93 -2.90 -1.57 -9.15
C LEU A 93 -3.02 -1.04 -7.72
N THR A 94 -2.00 -0.36 -7.21
CA THR A 94 -2.02 0.24 -5.86
C THR A 94 -3.21 1.18 -5.70
N PHE A 95 -3.52 1.97 -6.73
CA PHE A 95 -4.63 2.92 -6.72
C PHE A 95 -5.97 2.24 -6.91
N TRP A 96 -6.04 1.21 -7.76
CA TRP A 96 -7.24 0.35 -7.87
C TRP A 96 -7.58 -0.31 -6.54
N LEU A 97 -6.58 -0.81 -5.80
CA LEU A 97 -6.78 -1.45 -4.51
C LEU A 97 -7.37 -0.45 -3.49
N MET A 98 -6.78 0.74 -3.37
CA MET A 98 -7.30 1.78 -2.47
C MET A 98 -8.68 2.28 -2.89
N ALA A 99 -8.89 2.53 -4.19
CA ALA A 99 -10.17 2.99 -4.73
C ALA A 99 -11.26 1.93 -4.52
N ALA A 100 -10.96 0.65 -4.76
CA ALA A 100 -11.87 -0.46 -4.48
C ALA A 100 -12.19 -0.57 -2.99
N GLY A 101 -11.18 -0.43 -2.12
CA GLY A 101 -11.36 -0.43 -0.67
C GLY A 101 -12.27 0.70 -0.19
N MET A 102 -12.03 1.93 -0.64
CA MET A 102 -12.89 3.08 -0.33
C MET A 102 -14.32 2.88 -0.87
N LYS A 103 -14.46 2.49 -2.15
CA LYS A 103 -15.76 2.27 -2.79
C LYS A 103 -16.57 1.18 -2.08
N ALA A 104 -15.93 0.08 -1.68
CA ALA A 104 -16.58 -1.01 -0.95
C ALA A 104 -17.11 -0.59 0.42
N MET A 105 -16.46 0.40 1.05
CA MET A 105 -16.86 0.97 2.35
C MET A 105 -17.76 2.21 2.21
N GLY A 106 -18.20 2.55 0.99
CA GLY A 106 -19.05 3.70 0.74
C GLY A 106 -18.34 5.06 0.83
N LEU A 107 -17.01 5.08 0.84
CA LEU A 107 -16.18 6.28 0.95
C LEU A 107 -15.81 6.83 -0.42
N ALA A 108 -15.51 8.13 -0.50
CA ALA A 108 -15.04 8.83 -1.69
C ALA A 108 -16.03 8.78 -2.88
N ASN A 109 -17.30 8.45 -2.61
CA ASN A 109 -18.35 8.35 -3.62
C ASN A 109 -18.65 9.72 -4.24
N ALA A 110 -18.56 9.82 -5.57
CA ALA A 110 -18.80 11.04 -6.35
C ALA A 110 -17.96 12.26 -5.92
N GLY A 111 -16.72 12.03 -5.47
CA GLY A 111 -15.79 13.10 -5.06
C GLY A 111 -15.58 13.22 -3.56
N GLY A 112 -16.36 12.48 -2.75
CA GLY A 112 -16.24 12.54 -1.29
C GLY A 112 -16.78 13.84 -0.72
N TYR A 113 -16.62 14.04 0.59
CA TYR A 113 -16.96 15.28 1.29
C TYR A 113 -15.74 15.91 1.93
N SER A 114 -15.77 17.22 2.15
CA SER A 114 -14.62 17.94 2.71
C SER A 114 -14.21 17.37 4.07
N GLY A 115 -13.01 16.78 4.16
CA GLY A 115 -12.44 16.16 5.36
C GLY A 115 -12.57 14.64 5.47
N GLU A 116 -13.16 13.96 4.48
CA GLU A 116 -13.42 12.51 4.51
C GLU A 116 -12.16 11.64 4.72
N LEU A 117 -11.01 12.03 4.17
CA LEU A 117 -9.75 11.29 4.38
C LEU A 117 -9.19 11.42 5.81
N THR A 118 -9.75 12.32 6.62
CA THR A 118 -9.29 12.62 7.99
C THR A 118 -10.36 12.35 9.05
N SER A 119 -11.64 12.27 8.67
CA SER A 119 -12.77 12.22 9.59
C SER A 119 -12.84 10.92 10.38
N SER A 120 -12.69 9.75 9.72
CA SER A 120 -13.00 8.45 10.31
C SER A 120 -11.85 7.44 10.20
N GLY A 121 -11.71 6.58 11.22
CA GLY A 121 -10.87 5.38 11.21
C GLY A 121 -11.16 4.43 10.04
N LEU A 122 -12.42 4.41 9.58
CA LEU A 122 -12.87 3.59 8.46
C LEU A 122 -12.09 3.91 7.18
N THR A 123 -11.69 5.16 6.97
CA THR A 123 -10.91 5.56 5.79
C THR A 123 -9.53 4.92 5.77
N MET A 124 -8.81 4.94 6.90
CA MET A 124 -7.51 4.25 7.02
C MET A 124 -7.66 2.73 6.84
N PHE A 125 -8.71 2.14 7.43
CA PHE A 125 -9.02 0.73 7.23
C PHE A 125 -9.25 0.39 5.75
N ALA A 126 -10.10 1.15 5.07
CA ALA A 126 -10.44 0.95 3.67
C ALA A 126 -9.23 1.06 2.74
N ILE A 127 -8.32 2.00 3.03
CA ILE A 127 -7.08 2.21 2.27
C ILE A 127 -6.09 1.05 2.52
N ARG A 128 -5.95 0.57 3.76
CA ARG A 128 -4.89 -0.39 4.15
C ARG A 128 -5.29 -1.85 3.97
N ILE A 129 -6.57 -2.21 4.08
CA ILE A 129 -7.01 -3.61 4.08
C ILE A 129 -6.57 -4.40 2.84
N PRO A 130 -6.57 -3.86 1.60
CA PRO A 130 -6.12 -4.63 0.45
C PRO A 130 -4.63 -5.01 0.53
N PHE A 131 -3.80 -4.16 1.12
CA PHE A 131 -2.36 -4.37 1.29
C PHE A 131 -2.09 -5.44 2.36
N VAL A 132 -2.87 -5.42 3.44
CA VAL A 132 -2.86 -6.48 4.46
C VAL A 132 -3.19 -7.83 3.82
N LEU A 133 -4.19 -7.88 2.92
CA LEU A 133 -4.55 -9.12 2.22
C LEU A 133 -3.41 -9.67 1.35
N PHE A 134 -2.61 -8.81 0.70
CA PHE A 134 -1.40 -9.24 -0.01
C PHE A 134 -0.33 -9.79 0.95
N GLY A 135 -0.17 -9.19 2.13
CA GLY A 135 0.68 -9.73 3.19
C GLY A 135 0.22 -11.12 3.66
N VAL A 136 -1.07 -11.27 3.98
CA VAL A 136 -1.66 -12.56 4.36
C VAL A 136 -1.48 -13.60 3.24
N PHE A 137 -1.71 -13.21 1.99
CA PHE A 137 -1.50 -14.08 0.83
C PHE A 137 -0.05 -14.59 0.74
N GLY A 138 0.94 -13.69 0.85
CA GLY A 138 2.35 -14.06 0.79
C GLY A 138 2.75 -15.04 1.90
N LEU A 139 2.32 -14.77 3.14
CA LEU A 139 2.56 -15.66 4.29
C LEU A 139 1.88 -17.02 4.11
N ALA A 140 0.63 -17.05 3.68
CA ALA A 140 -0.12 -18.29 3.45
C ALA A 140 0.50 -19.14 2.34
N MET A 141 0.93 -18.52 1.24
CA MET A 141 1.62 -19.22 0.14
C MET A 141 2.96 -19.80 0.57
N THR A 142 3.72 -19.05 1.37
CA THR A 142 5.00 -19.51 1.92
C THR A 142 4.82 -20.67 2.88
N TRP A 143 3.85 -20.55 3.80
CA TRP A 143 3.50 -21.64 4.71
C TRP A 143 3.07 -22.89 3.93
N TRP A 144 2.19 -22.74 2.96
CA TRP A 144 1.70 -23.85 2.15
C TRP A 144 2.82 -24.54 1.38
N MET A 145 3.70 -23.78 0.71
CA MET A 145 4.88 -24.30 0.02
C MET A 145 5.75 -25.17 0.96
N LEU A 146 6.09 -24.64 2.13
CA LEU A 146 6.98 -25.33 3.08
C LEU A 146 6.30 -26.54 3.73
N ALA A 147 5.03 -26.42 4.08
CA ALA A 147 4.25 -27.51 4.66
C ALA A 147 4.13 -28.66 3.65
N LYS A 148 4.04 -28.34 2.36
CA LYS A 148 3.92 -29.32 1.27
C LYS A 148 5.26 -29.96 0.86
N LEU A 149 6.35 -29.20 0.88
CA LEU A 149 7.65 -29.63 0.35
C LEU A 149 8.64 -30.11 1.42
N VAL A 150 8.53 -29.60 2.64
CA VAL A 150 9.57 -29.73 3.67
C VAL A 150 9.00 -30.36 4.93
N SER A 151 8.26 -29.59 5.72
CA SER A 151 7.62 -30.03 6.97
C SER A 151 6.66 -28.96 7.47
N ARG A 152 5.65 -29.37 8.23
CA ARG A 152 4.74 -28.44 8.90
C ARG A 152 5.46 -27.57 9.93
N ARG A 153 6.49 -28.08 10.60
CA ARG A 153 7.29 -27.29 11.55
C ARG A 153 8.00 -26.12 10.89
N VAL A 154 8.72 -26.35 9.80
CA VAL A 154 9.44 -25.29 9.07
C VAL A 154 8.45 -24.26 8.52
N ALA A 155 7.28 -24.71 8.07
CA ALA A 155 6.21 -23.82 7.64
C ALA A 155 5.71 -22.90 8.76
N TRP A 156 5.38 -23.44 9.94
CA TRP A 156 4.95 -22.65 11.11
C TRP A 156 6.04 -21.71 11.61
N LEU A 157 7.30 -22.18 11.69
CA LEU A 157 8.42 -21.34 12.06
C LEU A 157 8.60 -20.18 11.07
N SER A 158 8.56 -20.46 9.77
CA SER A 158 8.72 -19.43 8.74
C SER A 158 7.60 -18.40 8.79
N LEU A 159 6.35 -18.87 8.95
CA LEU A 159 5.19 -18.00 9.12
C LEU A 159 5.36 -17.04 10.29
N LEU A 160 5.75 -17.55 11.46
CA LEU A 160 5.90 -16.77 12.68
C LEU A 160 7.09 -15.81 12.57
N ILE A 161 8.23 -16.25 12.04
CA ILE A 161 9.43 -15.41 11.88
C ILE A 161 9.17 -14.26 10.91
N ILE A 162 8.64 -14.57 9.71
CA ILE A 162 8.38 -13.55 8.69
C ILE A 162 7.26 -12.62 9.17
N GLY A 163 6.14 -13.19 9.65
CA GLY A 163 4.98 -12.42 10.09
C GLY A 163 5.20 -11.55 11.33
N THR A 164 6.24 -11.81 12.11
CA THR A 164 6.62 -10.98 13.28
C THR A 164 7.87 -10.13 13.05
N SER A 165 8.46 -10.16 11.86
CA SER A 165 9.56 -9.25 11.50
C SER A 165 9.01 -7.83 11.28
N PRO A 166 9.53 -6.79 11.97
CA PRO A 166 9.09 -5.39 11.82
C PRO A 166 8.89 -4.91 10.39
N PHE A 167 9.84 -5.20 9.51
CA PHE A 167 9.75 -4.85 8.09
C PHE A 167 8.49 -5.43 7.45
N TYR A 168 8.14 -6.67 7.77
CA TYR A 168 7.00 -7.33 7.15
C TYR A 168 5.68 -6.81 7.72
N PHE A 169 5.47 -6.89 9.03
CA PHE A 169 4.16 -6.54 9.59
C PHE A 169 3.87 -5.04 9.57
N LEU A 170 4.86 -4.17 9.73
CA LEU A 170 4.63 -2.72 9.65
C LEU A 170 4.29 -2.31 8.23
N VAL A 171 5.01 -2.82 7.22
CA VAL A 171 4.76 -2.49 5.81
C VAL A 171 3.49 -3.16 5.29
N ALA A 172 3.16 -4.39 5.72
CA ALA A 172 1.89 -5.07 5.45
C ALA A 172 0.67 -4.23 5.87
N ARG A 173 0.84 -3.36 6.87
CA ARG A 173 -0.18 -2.48 7.42
C ARG A 173 -0.21 -1.09 6.77
N GLN A 174 0.63 -0.81 5.77
CA GLN A 174 0.62 0.47 5.05
C GLN A 174 0.03 0.34 3.63
N GLY A 175 -0.66 1.39 3.20
CA GLY A 175 -1.11 1.56 1.83
C GLY A 175 0.02 1.97 0.87
N ILE A 176 0.99 1.08 0.61
CA ILE A 176 2.11 1.35 -0.31
C ILE A 176 2.35 0.23 -1.34
N THR A 177 3.02 0.58 -2.44
CA THR A 177 3.24 -0.30 -3.61
C THR A 177 3.98 -1.61 -3.31
N ASP A 178 4.63 -1.70 -2.16
CA ASP A 178 5.57 -2.76 -1.79
C ASP A 178 4.88 -4.09 -1.49
N MET A 179 3.74 -4.06 -0.80
CA MET A 179 3.06 -5.29 -0.40
C MET A 179 2.48 -6.10 -1.55
N PRO A 180 1.81 -5.48 -2.55
CA PRO A 180 1.42 -6.20 -3.76
C PRO A 180 2.61 -6.87 -4.46
N MET A 181 3.76 -6.17 -4.51
CA MET A 181 4.99 -6.71 -5.10
C MET A 181 5.55 -7.90 -4.29
N VAL A 182 5.71 -7.75 -2.97
CA VAL A 182 6.32 -8.76 -2.10
C VAL A 182 5.41 -9.99 -1.95
N GLY A 183 4.10 -9.80 -1.76
CA GLY A 183 3.15 -10.90 -1.69
C GLY A 183 3.12 -11.72 -2.98
N CYS A 184 3.13 -11.07 -4.14
CA CYS A 184 3.24 -11.75 -5.43
C CYS A 184 4.58 -12.46 -5.60
N LEU A 185 5.71 -11.85 -5.21
CA LEU A 185 7.02 -12.51 -5.26
C LEU A 185 7.06 -13.79 -4.41
N MET A 186 6.52 -13.74 -3.18
CA MET A 186 6.42 -14.92 -2.31
C MET A 186 5.60 -16.03 -2.96
N GLY A 187 4.46 -15.68 -3.58
CA GLY A 187 3.65 -16.63 -4.34
C GLY A 187 4.38 -17.19 -5.58
N SER A 188 5.11 -16.34 -6.31
CA SER A 188 5.92 -16.74 -7.47
C SER A 188 7.04 -17.72 -7.08
N VAL A 189 7.77 -17.45 -5.99
CA VAL A 189 8.80 -18.37 -5.49
C VAL A 189 8.16 -19.68 -5.01
N ALA A 190 6.99 -19.63 -4.38
CA ALA A 190 6.24 -20.83 -4.03
C ALA A 190 5.92 -21.67 -5.27
N CYS A 191 5.41 -21.06 -6.36
CA CYS A 191 5.17 -21.76 -7.62
C CYS A 191 6.44 -22.37 -8.21
N ILE A 192 7.57 -21.65 -8.21
CA ILE A 192 8.87 -22.17 -8.66
C ILE A 192 9.26 -23.40 -7.83
N ALA A 193 9.19 -23.30 -6.50
CA ALA A 193 9.54 -24.38 -5.59
C ALA A 193 8.70 -25.65 -5.86
N MET A 194 7.40 -25.49 -6.14
CA MET A 194 6.53 -26.60 -6.49
C MET A 194 6.95 -27.28 -7.79
N VAL A 195 7.30 -26.51 -8.82
CA VAL A 195 7.70 -27.03 -10.14
C VAL A 195 9.06 -27.75 -10.08
N VAL A 196 10.03 -27.21 -9.34
CA VAL A 196 11.40 -27.76 -9.35
C VAL A 196 11.63 -28.89 -8.36
N SER A 197 10.77 -29.00 -7.33
CA SER A 197 10.98 -29.89 -6.18
C SER A 197 9.99 -31.06 -6.10
N GLN A 198 8.95 -31.08 -6.94
CA GLN A 198 8.00 -32.20 -7.04
C GLN A 198 8.04 -32.84 -8.42
N ARG A 199 7.57 -34.08 -8.48
CA ARG A 199 7.29 -34.74 -9.76
C ARG A 199 5.99 -34.19 -10.33
N ASP A 200 5.95 -34.03 -11.64
CA ASP A 200 4.73 -33.64 -12.32
C ASP A 200 3.68 -34.73 -12.19
N GLY A 201 2.42 -34.33 -12.17
CA GLY A 201 1.30 -35.23 -11.93
C GLY A 201 -0.04 -34.58 -12.23
N PRO A 202 -1.14 -35.33 -12.08
CA PRO A 202 -2.47 -34.82 -12.36
C PRO A 202 -2.87 -33.71 -11.37
N LEU A 203 -3.77 -32.82 -11.80
CA LEU A 203 -4.32 -31.79 -10.95
C LEU A 203 -5.21 -32.36 -9.84
N GLU A 204 -4.88 -32.01 -8.60
CA GLU A 204 -5.70 -32.34 -7.44
C GLU A 204 -6.86 -31.34 -7.29
N PRO A 205 -8.07 -31.79 -6.92
CA PRO A 205 -9.17 -30.89 -6.58
C PRO A 205 -8.86 -30.07 -5.32
N VAL A 206 -9.23 -28.80 -5.35
CA VAL A 206 -9.14 -27.86 -4.22
C VAL A 206 -10.49 -27.83 -3.46
N PHE A 207 -11.60 -27.65 -4.18
CA PHE A 207 -12.96 -27.60 -3.63
C PHE A 207 -13.94 -28.40 -4.50
N GLY A 208 -14.44 -29.53 -3.98
CA GLY A 208 -15.34 -30.41 -4.73
C GLY A 208 -14.69 -30.87 -6.04
N ARG A 209 -15.26 -30.46 -7.18
CA ARG A 209 -14.71 -30.74 -8.53
C ARG A 209 -13.76 -29.67 -9.06
N LEU A 210 -13.64 -28.53 -8.37
CA LEU A 210 -12.79 -27.41 -8.80
C LEU A 210 -11.33 -27.67 -8.40
N ASN A 211 -10.41 -27.43 -9.31
CA ASN A 211 -8.96 -27.55 -9.08
C ASN A 211 -8.25 -26.19 -9.29
N ALA A 212 -6.93 -26.15 -9.11
CA ALA A 212 -6.13 -24.93 -9.24
C ALA A 212 -6.21 -24.27 -10.63
N PHE A 213 -6.50 -25.03 -11.69
CA PHE A 213 -6.73 -24.48 -13.03
C PHE A 213 -8.07 -23.76 -13.16
N HIS A 214 -9.12 -24.27 -12.51
CA HIS A 214 -10.43 -23.59 -12.49
C HIS A 214 -10.34 -22.25 -11.73
N LEU A 215 -9.62 -22.23 -10.62
CA LEU A 215 -9.36 -21.00 -9.87
C LEU A 215 -8.55 -20.01 -10.71
N PHE A 216 -7.57 -20.49 -11.46
CA PHE A 216 -6.77 -19.69 -12.38
C PHE A 216 -7.64 -19.07 -13.49
N LEU A 217 -8.49 -19.88 -14.11
CA LEU A 217 -9.38 -19.41 -15.17
C LEU A 217 -10.38 -18.38 -14.64
N ALA A 218 -10.98 -18.64 -13.48
CA ALA A 218 -11.86 -17.68 -12.80
C ALA A 218 -11.13 -16.36 -12.52
N PHE A 219 -9.89 -16.42 -12.03
CA PHE A 219 -9.05 -15.23 -11.86
C PHE A 219 -8.84 -14.48 -13.17
N LEU A 220 -8.45 -15.16 -14.26
CA LEU A 220 -8.23 -14.50 -15.55
C LEU A 220 -9.51 -13.85 -16.08
N VAL A 221 -10.65 -14.54 -16.02
CA VAL A 221 -11.92 -13.98 -16.48
C VAL A 221 -12.33 -12.77 -15.65
N LEU A 222 -12.24 -12.84 -14.33
CA LEU A 222 -12.64 -11.74 -13.45
C LEU A 222 -11.68 -10.55 -13.56
N PHE A 223 -10.36 -10.81 -13.55
CA PHE A 223 -9.35 -9.76 -13.54
C PHE A 223 -9.08 -9.18 -14.93
N VAL A 224 -8.77 -10.02 -15.91
CA VAL A 224 -8.49 -9.58 -17.29
C VAL A 224 -9.79 -9.24 -18.00
N GLY A 225 -10.79 -10.12 -17.93
CA GLY A 225 -12.11 -9.83 -18.54
C GLY A 225 -12.76 -8.58 -17.93
N GLY A 226 -12.63 -8.37 -16.62
CA GLY A 226 -13.07 -7.14 -15.95
C GLY A 226 -12.37 -5.88 -16.49
N GLN A 227 -11.04 -5.91 -16.66
CA GLN A 227 -10.30 -4.82 -17.31
C GLN A 227 -10.79 -4.54 -18.72
N LEU A 228 -10.89 -5.58 -19.56
CA LEU A 228 -11.27 -5.44 -20.96
C LEU A 228 -12.70 -4.92 -21.11
N LEU A 229 -13.63 -5.42 -20.29
CA LEU A 229 -15.01 -4.93 -20.27
C LEU A 229 -15.07 -3.45 -19.85
N TYR A 230 -14.36 -3.08 -18.77
CA TYR A 230 -14.32 -1.70 -18.34
C TYR A 230 -13.72 -0.79 -19.42
N PHE A 231 -12.60 -1.17 -20.05
CA PHE A 231 -11.99 -0.37 -21.12
C PHE A 231 -12.89 -0.29 -22.36
N ALA A 232 -13.59 -1.36 -22.73
CA ALA A 232 -14.55 -1.35 -23.83
C ALA A 232 -15.67 -0.31 -23.60
N VAL A 233 -16.24 -0.30 -22.39
CA VAL A 233 -17.29 0.65 -22.00
C VAL A 233 -16.73 2.07 -21.86
N HIS A 234 -15.58 2.22 -21.20
CA HIS A 234 -14.97 3.52 -20.94
C HIS A 234 -14.63 4.25 -22.25
N PHE A 235 -13.96 3.58 -23.19
CA PHE A 235 -13.56 4.21 -24.45
C PHE A 235 -14.71 4.33 -25.47
N SER A 236 -15.79 3.55 -25.35
CA SER A 236 -16.99 3.76 -26.17
C SER A 236 -17.80 4.98 -25.72
N GLN A 237 -17.80 5.28 -24.42
CA GLN A 237 -18.52 6.42 -23.84
C GLN A 237 -17.68 7.71 -23.80
N ASN A 238 -16.37 7.62 -23.55
CA ASN A 238 -15.47 8.75 -23.31
C ASN A 238 -14.17 8.63 -24.14
N PRO A 239 -14.17 8.98 -25.44
CA PRO A 239 -13.03 8.78 -26.33
C PRO A 239 -11.95 9.88 -26.15
N GLU A 240 -11.76 10.43 -24.95
CA GLU A 240 -10.68 11.37 -24.70
C GLU A 240 -9.34 10.67 -24.90
N MET A 241 -8.77 10.88 -26.08
CA MET A 241 -7.53 10.29 -26.55
C MET A 241 -6.44 11.35 -26.70
N ALA A 242 -5.20 10.89 -26.59
CA ALA A 242 -4.03 11.69 -26.88
C ALA A 242 -4.10 12.27 -28.32
N PRO A 243 -3.61 13.49 -28.57
CA PRO A 243 -3.76 14.16 -29.86
C PRO A 243 -3.38 13.32 -31.10
N GLY A 244 -2.28 12.57 -31.02
CA GLY A 244 -1.79 11.71 -32.12
C GLY A 244 -2.51 10.36 -32.28
N LEU A 245 -3.50 10.06 -31.45
CA LEU A 245 -4.29 8.82 -31.49
C LEU A 245 -5.76 9.08 -31.84
N ARG A 246 -6.13 10.32 -32.14
CA ARG A 246 -7.49 10.70 -32.58
C ARG A 246 -7.79 9.96 -33.90
N GLY A 247 -8.76 9.05 -33.86
CA GLY A 247 -9.16 8.23 -35.02
C GLY A 247 -8.76 6.75 -34.92
N VAL A 248 -7.87 6.38 -33.99
CA VAL A 248 -7.64 4.97 -33.65
C VAL A 248 -8.81 4.48 -32.81
N GLN A 249 -9.36 3.30 -33.12
CA GLN A 249 -10.42 2.69 -32.31
C GLN A 249 -9.80 1.86 -31.17
N PRO A 250 -9.89 2.29 -29.89
CA PRO A 250 -9.28 1.55 -28.79
C PRO A 250 -9.85 0.13 -28.66
N LEU A 251 -11.11 -0.09 -29.04
CA LEU A 251 -11.76 -1.41 -29.05
C LEU A 251 -10.94 -2.42 -29.90
N ALA A 252 -10.45 -2.02 -31.07
CA ALA A 252 -9.70 -2.89 -31.97
C ALA A 252 -8.28 -3.22 -31.46
N VAL A 253 -7.72 -2.41 -30.56
CA VAL A 253 -6.33 -2.55 -30.07
C VAL A 253 -6.28 -3.13 -28.65
N LEU A 254 -7.20 -2.74 -27.78
CA LEU A 254 -7.30 -3.20 -26.40
C LEU A 254 -8.19 -4.44 -26.24
N VAL A 255 -9.34 -4.46 -26.91
CA VAL A 255 -10.39 -5.43 -26.57
C VAL A 255 -10.32 -6.62 -27.51
N VAL A 256 -10.18 -6.41 -28.82
CA VAL A 256 -10.13 -7.51 -29.78
C VAL A 256 -8.91 -8.41 -29.57
N PRO A 257 -7.65 -7.91 -29.51
CA PRO A 257 -6.49 -8.80 -29.44
C PRO A 257 -6.42 -9.52 -28.09
N PHE A 258 -6.60 -8.79 -26.98
CA PHE A 258 -6.57 -9.38 -25.64
C PHE A 258 -7.79 -10.25 -25.36
N GLY A 259 -8.97 -9.90 -25.88
CA GLY A 259 -10.18 -10.70 -25.77
C GLY A 259 -10.07 -12.00 -26.56
N LEU A 260 -9.53 -11.98 -27.77
CA LEU A 260 -9.24 -13.18 -28.55
C LEU A 260 -8.16 -14.04 -27.89
N LEU A 261 -7.12 -13.44 -27.31
CA LEU A 261 -6.11 -14.17 -26.54
C LEU A 261 -6.72 -14.82 -25.29
N LEU A 262 -7.57 -14.11 -24.54
CA LEU A 262 -8.25 -14.63 -23.36
C LEU A 262 -9.23 -15.76 -23.73
N ALA A 263 -10.05 -15.56 -24.77
CA ALA A 263 -10.98 -16.55 -25.27
C ALA A 263 -10.25 -17.78 -25.83
N GLY A 264 -9.20 -17.57 -26.64
CA GLY A 264 -8.35 -18.63 -27.15
C GLY A 264 -7.67 -19.42 -26.04
N PHE A 265 -7.20 -18.75 -24.99
CA PHE A 265 -6.63 -19.39 -23.80
C PHE A 265 -7.69 -20.22 -23.04
N ALA A 266 -8.90 -19.67 -22.84
CA ALA A 266 -10.00 -20.36 -22.18
C ALA A 266 -10.50 -21.58 -22.98
N LEU A 267 -10.63 -21.44 -24.31
CA LEU A 267 -11.06 -22.51 -25.23
C LEU A 267 -9.99 -23.60 -25.35
N ALA A 268 -8.71 -23.23 -25.51
CA ALA A 268 -7.60 -24.17 -25.54
C ALA A 268 -7.48 -24.97 -24.23
N GLY A 269 -7.75 -24.33 -23.10
CA GLY A 269 -7.75 -24.95 -21.79
C GLY A 269 -8.92 -25.90 -21.52
N THR A 270 -10.05 -25.73 -22.20
CA THR A 270 -11.30 -26.49 -21.94
C THR A 270 -11.63 -27.52 -23.03
N LEU A 271 -11.27 -27.28 -24.29
CA LEU A 271 -11.71 -28.11 -25.44
C LEU A 271 -10.57 -28.91 -26.11
N TRP A 272 -9.32 -28.47 -26.07
CA TRP A 272 -8.22 -29.14 -26.79
C TRP A 272 -7.43 -30.12 -25.90
N ARG A 273 -7.70 -31.42 -26.03
CA ARG A 273 -7.04 -32.52 -25.28
C ARG A 273 -5.49 -32.54 -25.30
N PRO A 274 -4.77 -32.13 -26.36
CA PRO A 274 -3.30 -32.02 -26.33
C PRO A 274 -2.78 -30.79 -25.55
N LEU A 275 -3.65 -29.80 -25.31
CA LEU A 275 -3.41 -28.57 -24.54
C LEU A 275 -4.12 -28.58 -23.18
N ALA A 276 -4.91 -29.62 -22.89
CA ALA A 276 -5.68 -29.76 -21.66
C ALA A 276 -4.70 -29.71 -20.50
N VAL A 277 -4.75 -28.59 -19.77
CA VAL A 277 -3.96 -28.33 -18.58
C VAL A 277 -4.43 -29.31 -17.51
N SER A 278 -3.92 -30.52 -17.61
CA SER A 278 -4.15 -31.68 -16.75
C SER A 278 -2.97 -31.90 -15.81
N ARG A 279 -1.85 -31.23 -16.13
CA ARG A 279 -0.60 -31.30 -15.40
C ARG A 279 -0.48 -30.18 -14.40
N ARG A 280 0.06 -30.55 -13.25
CA ARG A 280 0.22 -29.68 -12.12
C ARG A 280 1.31 -28.63 -12.35
N HIS A 281 2.41 -28.99 -13.00
CA HIS A 281 3.50 -28.04 -13.27
C HIS A 281 3.06 -26.88 -14.16
N THR A 282 2.31 -27.18 -15.23
CA THR A 282 1.75 -26.17 -16.12
C THR A 282 0.92 -25.13 -15.34
N VAL A 283 0.02 -25.57 -14.46
CA VAL A 283 -0.81 -24.63 -13.66
C VAL A 283 0.03 -23.73 -12.77
N PHE A 284 1.08 -24.24 -12.13
CA PHE A 284 1.96 -23.41 -11.31
C PHE A 284 2.77 -22.42 -12.14
N ILE A 285 3.19 -22.77 -13.36
CA ILE A 285 3.84 -21.84 -14.27
C ILE A 285 2.85 -20.74 -14.69
N LEU A 286 1.60 -21.09 -14.99
CA LEU A 286 0.58 -20.09 -15.32
C LEU A 286 0.32 -19.11 -14.16
N TRP A 287 0.18 -19.63 -12.93
CA TRP A 287 0.06 -18.78 -11.73
C TRP A 287 1.30 -17.95 -11.46
N LEU A 288 2.51 -18.51 -11.62
CA LEU A 288 3.78 -17.80 -11.50
C LEU A 288 3.79 -16.54 -12.37
N PHE A 289 3.45 -16.67 -13.65
CA PHE A 289 3.44 -15.55 -14.58
C PHE A 289 2.26 -14.58 -14.35
N ALA A 290 1.10 -15.07 -13.90
CA ALA A 290 0.02 -14.18 -13.48
C ALA A 290 0.43 -13.31 -12.28
N LEU A 291 1.08 -13.89 -11.27
CA LEU A 291 1.60 -13.16 -10.11
C LEU A 291 2.70 -12.15 -10.50
N MET A 292 3.57 -12.50 -11.45
CA MET A 292 4.52 -11.55 -12.04
C MET A 292 3.78 -10.38 -12.71
N GLY A 293 2.70 -10.65 -13.45
CA GLY A 293 1.87 -9.62 -14.08
C GLY A 293 1.19 -8.68 -13.08
N ILE A 294 0.62 -9.23 -12.01
CA ILE A 294 0.03 -8.44 -10.90
C ILE A 294 1.10 -7.58 -10.25
N SER A 295 2.29 -8.15 -9.99
CA SER A 295 3.40 -7.38 -9.41
C SER A 295 3.86 -6.24 -10.33
N ILE A 296 3.86 -6.44 -11.65
CA ILE A 296 4.17 -5.38 -12.62
C ILE A 296 3.15 -4.24 -12.51
N LEU A 297 1.86 -4.55 -12.37
CA LEU A 297 0.84 -3.51 -12.13
C LEU A 297 0.94 -2.86 -10.74
N GLY A 298 1.51 -3.55 -9.75
CA GLY A 298 1.69 -3.06 -8.38
C GLY A 298 2.80 -2.03 -8.24
N LYS A 299 4.01 -2.38 -8.69
CA LYS A 299 5.22 -1.54 -8.51
C LYS A 299 6.11 -1.45 -9.74
N GLY A 300 5.80 -2.18 -10.82
CA GLY A 300 6.60 -2.28 -12.03
C GLY A 300 7.44 -3.57 -12.09
N PRO A 301 8.46 -3.64 -12.96
CA PRO A 301 9.19 -4.87 -13.25
C PRO A 301 10.09 -5.47 -12.14
N PRO A 302 10.48 -4.80 -11.02
CA PRO A 302 11.51 -5.35 -10.13
C PRO A 302 11.26 -6.77 -9.61
N ALA A 303 10.09 -7.10 -9.08
CA ALA A 303 9.86 -8.46 -8.58
C ALA A 303 9.73 -9.52 -9.67
N ALA A 304 9.23 -9.16 -10.86
CA ALA A 304 9.27 -10.06 -12.01
C ALA A 304 10.72 -10.36 -12.41
N ALA A 305 11.59 -9.33 -12.44
CA ALA A 305 13.02 -9.49 -12.71
C ALA A 305 13.70 -10.35 -11.63
N ILE A 306 13.48 -10.07 -10.35
CA ILE A 306 14.01 -10.87 -9.23
C ILE A 306 13.58 -12.34 -9.37
N THR A 307 12.31 -12.60 -9.70
CA THR A 307 11.78 -13.96 -9.89
C THR A 307 12.51 -14.71 -11.01
N VAL A 308 12.72 -14.05 -12.15
CA VAL A 308 13.47 -14.64 -13.29
C VAL A 308 14.91 -14.94 -12.88
N PHE A 309 15.59 -14.00 -12.22
CA PHE A 309 16.95 -14.23 -11.74
C PHE A 309 17.03 -15.39 -10.74
N ILE A 310 16.09 -15.49 -9.79
CA ILE A 310 16.02 -16.61 -8.86
C ILE A 310 15.92 -17.94 -9.62
N ALA A 311 15.02 -18.04 -10.60
CA ALA A 311 14.85 -19.25 -11.39
C ALA A 311 16.12 -19.61 -12.18
N VAL A 312 16.72 -18.64 -12.86
CA VAL A 312 17.94 -18.83 -13.66
C VAL A 312 19.12 -19.27 -12.77
N PHE A 313 19.42 -18.51 -11.71
CA PHE A 313 20.53 -18.83 -10.82
C PHE A 313 20.30 -20.15 -10.08
N TYR A 314 19.06 -20.48 -9.72
CA TYR A 314 18.75 -21.78 -9.14
C TYR A 314 19.07 -22.92 -10.12
N VAL A 315 18.65 -22.82 -11.39
CA VAL A 315 18.96 -23.84 -12.40
C VAL A 315 20.46 -24.01 -12.58
N LEU A 316 21.23 -22.91 -12.61
CA LEU A 316 22.69 -22.92 -12.72
C LEU A 316 23.34 -23.60 -11.50
N LEU A 317 22.98 -23.18 -10.28
CA LEU A 317 23.56 -23.68 -9.04
C LEU A 317 23.15 -25.13 -8.75
N ALA A 318 21.90 -25.48 -9.01
CA ALA A 318 21.38 -26.84 -8.88
C ALA A 318 21.83 -27.77 -10.03
N ARG A 319 22.46 -27.21 -11.08
CA ARG A 319 22.88 -27.92 -12.31
C ARG A 319 21.74 -28.69 -12.98
N ARG A 320 20.52 -28.12 -12.93
CA ARG A 320 19.29 -28.72 -13.47
C ARG A 320 19.13 -28.44 -14.97
N TRP A 321 20.13 -28.80 -15.75
CA TRP A 321 20.14 -28.60 -17.22
C TRP A 321 19.04 -29.38 -17.94
N ASP A 322 18.49 -30.41 -17.29
CA ASP A 322 17.29 -31.13 -17.72
C ASP A 322 16.09 -30.20 -17.92
N LEU A 323 15.93 -29.20 -17.05
CA LEU A 323 14.83 -28.23 -17.15
C LEU A 323 14.96 -27.37 -18.40
N ILE A 324 16.17 -26.90 -18.72
CA ILE A 324 16.44 -26.07 -19.92
C ILE A 324 16.22 -26.88 -21.21
N LYS A 325 16.49 -28.19 -21.20
CA LYS A 325 16.28 -29.05 -22.37
C LYS A 325 14.82 -29.48 -22.55
N SER A 326 13.96 -29.26 -21.55
CA SER A 326 12.55 -29.64 -21.61
C SER A 326 11.75 -28.75 -22.55
N LYS A 327 11.33 -29.31 -23.70
CA LYS A 327 10.43 -28.63 -24.65
C LYS A 327 9.11 -28.23 -23.99
N GLU A 328 8.59 -29.06 -23.10
CA GLU A 328 7.33 -28.83 -22.40
C GLU A 328 7.41 -27.59 -21.49
N LEU A 329 8.54 -27.44 -20.77
CA LEU A 329 8.76 -26.27 -19.92
C LEU A 329 8.78 -24.97 -20.76
N TRP A 330 9.45 -24.97 -21.91
CA TRP A 330 9.48 -23.79 -22.79
C TRP A 330 8.11 -23.44 -23.35
N ILE A 331 7.29 -24.44 -23.70
CA ILE A 331 5.90 -24.22 -24.12
C ILE A 331 5.10 -23.59 -22.96
N ASP A 332 5.25 -24.10 -21.74
CA ASP A 332 4.55 -23.55 -20.57
C ASP A 332 5.05 -22.15 -20.19
N ILE A 333 6.34 -21.85 -20.36
CA ILE A 333 6.90 -20.50 -20.23
C ILE A 333 6.31 -19.57 -21.29
N ALA A 334 6.16 -20.01 -22.54
CA ALA A 334 5.54 -19.22 -23.59
C ALA A 334 4.07 -18.92 -23.26
N ARG A 335 3.31 -19.93 -22.82
CA ARG A 335 1.92 -19.76 -22.33
C ARG A 335 1.86 -18.81 -21.14
N GLY A 336 2.74 -18.98 -20.16
CA GLY A 336 2.89 -18.09 -19.01
C GLY A 336 3.19 -16.65 -19.44
N THR A 337 4.05 -16.45 -20.42
CA THR A 337 4.38 -15.13 -20.95
C THR A 337 3.15 -14.44 -21.54
N VAL A 338 2.33 -15.18 -22.29
CA VAL A 338 1.03 -14.68 -22.78
C VAL A 338 0.11 -14.29 -21.61
N VAL A 339 0.05 -15.11 -20.55
CA VAL A 339 -0.70 -14.78 -19.32
C VAL A 339 -0.19 -13.50 -18.66
N MET A 340 1.11 -13.34 -18.50
CA MET A 340 1.70 -12.14 -17.91
C MET A 340 1.36 -10.89 -18.74
N ILE A 341 1.39 -11.01 -20.07
CA ILE A 341 0.97 -9.94 -20.99
C ILE A 341 -0.51 -9.63 -20.79
N LEU A 342 -1.39 -10.64 -20.75
CA LEU A 342 -2.83 -10.46 -20.53
C LEU A 342 -3.13 -9.78 -19.19
N VAL A 343 -2.39 -10.10 -18.14
CA VAL A 343 -2.59 -9.51 -16.81
C VAL A 343 -2.07 -8.08 -16.76
N ALA A 344 -0.84 -7.81 -17.24
CA ALA A 344 -0.15 -6.55 -17.00
C ALA A 344 -0.38 -5.48 -18.08
N VAL A 345 -0.46 -5.87 -19.35
CA VAL A 345 -0.37 -4.92 -20.48
C VAL A 345 -1.67 -4.14 -20.75
N PRO A 346 -2.90 -4.67 -20.56
CA PRO A 346 -4.11 -3.95 -20.93
C PRO A 346 -4.20 -2.51 -20.38
N TRP A 347 -3.92 -2.32 -19.09
CA TRP A 347 -3.91 -0.96 -18.52
C TRP A 347 -2.81 -0.07 -19.10
N HIS A 348 -1.61 -0.60 -19.34
CA HIS A 348 -0.50 0.17 -19.92
C HIS A 348 -0.85 0.67 -21.34
N VAL A 349 -1.58 -0.13 -22.11
CA VAL A 349 -2.10 0.29 -23.42
C VAL A 349 -3.23 1.32 -23.25
N ALA A 350 -4.13 1.13 -22.27
CA ALA A 350 -5.23 2.06 -22.01
C ALA A 350 -4.72 3.46 -21.61
N ILE A 351 -3.74 3.54 -20.71
CA ILE A 351 -3.16 4.83 -20.31
C ILE A 351 -2.38 5.49 -21.45
N PHE A 352 -1.74 4.69 -22.32
CA PHE A 352 -1.14 5.20 -23.55
C PHE A 352 -2.17 5.83 -24.49
N PHE A 353 -3.38 5.27 -24.62
CA PHE A 353 -4.45 5.90 -25.39
C PHE A 353 -4.85 7.27 -24.84
N LYS A 354 -4.87 7.44 -23.52
CA LYS A 354 -5.23 8.74 -22.90
C LYS A 354 -4.12 9.78 -22.98
N GLN A 355 -2.86 9.37 -22.88
CA GLN A 355 -1.73 10.31 -22.70
C GLN A 355 -0.68 10.32 -23.82
N GLY A 356 -0.65 9.30 -24.68
CA GLY A 356 0.28 9.17 -25.79
C GLY A 356 1.75 9.06 -25.36
N LEU A 357 2.64 9.60 -26.20
CA LEU A 357 4.11 9.54 -25.99
C LEU A 357 4.59 10.20 -24.70
N ARG A 358 3.83 11.16 -24.13
CA ARG A 358 4.18 11.80 -22.87
C ARG A 358 4.33 10.77 -21.75
N TRP A 359 3.37 9.84 -21.65
CA TRP A 359 3.40 8.79 -20.63
C TRP A 359 4.59 7.85 -20.82
N ILE A 360 4.90 7.46 -22.06
CA ILE A 360 6.07 6.62 -22.36
C ILE A 360 7.37 7.28 -21.88
N ASN A 361 7.54 8.57 -22.17
CA ASN A 361 8.73 9.31 -21.77
C ASN A 361 8.85 9.49 -20.25
N VAL A 362 7.73 9.68 -19.55
CA VAL A 362 7.74 9.84 -18.08
C VAL A 362 7.85 8.48 -17.39
N TYR A 363 6.91 7.58 -17.61
CA TYR A 363 6.84 6.31 -16.89
C TYR A 363 7.93 5.32 -17.34
N LEU A 364 7.99 4.97 -18.63
CA LEU A 364 8.92 3.93 -19.12
C LEU A 364 10.37 4.45 -19.13
N ARG A 365 10.62 5.62 -19.72
CA ARG A 365 11.99 6.14 -19.85
C ARG A 365 12.53 6.68 -18.54
N THR A 366 11.80 7.54 -17.83
CA THR A 366 12.32 8.20 -16.62
C THR A 366 12.22 7.28 -15.39
N HIS A 367 11.04 6.72 -15.12
CA HIS A 367 10.82 5.99 -13.86
C HIS A 367 11.23 4.51 -13.88
N ILE A 368 11.23 3.85 -15.04
CA ILE A 368 11.70 2.46 -15.15
C ILE A 368 13.17 2.44 -15.59
N MET A 369 13.52 3.02 -16.74
CA MET A 369 14.88 2.91 -17.27
C MET A 369 15.90 3.81 -16.55
N GLN A 370 15.67 5.13 -16.49
CA GLN A 370 16.67 6.04 -15.88
C GLN A 370 16.85 5.80 -14.37
N ARG A 371 15.80 5.45 -13.62
CA ARG A 371 15.97 5.05 -12.21
C ARG A 371 16.80 3.77 -12.04
N ALA A 372 16.63 2.79 -12.93
CA ALA A 372 17.40 1.55 -12.87
C ALA A 372 18.89 1.78 -13.16
N PHE A 373 19.22 2.67 -14.11
CA PHE A 373 20.59 2.84 -14.62
C PHE A 373 21.35 4.08 -14.12
N LYS A 374 20.69 5.22 -13.87
CA LYS A 374 21.35 6.52 -13.62
C LYS A 374 21.13 7.11 -12.21
N GLY A 375 20.18 6.59 -11.44
CA GLY A 375 19.80 7.15 -10.15
C GLY A 375 19.07 8.50 -10.28
N VAL A 376 17.98 8.72 -9.56
CA VAL A 376 17.18 9.97 -9.65
C VAL A 376 17.15 10.72 -8.31
N HIS A 377 17.59 10.09 -7.22
CA HIS A 377 17.71 10.70 -5.89
C HIS A 377 19.13 10.44 -5.37
N GLY A 378 19.75 11.44 -4.75
CA GLY A 378 21.17 11.46 -4.36
C GLY A 378 21.58 10.50 -3.23
N ASP A 379 20.71 9.60 -2.80
CA ASP A 379 20.95 8.71 -1.66
C ASP A 379 21.84 7.53 -2.05
N ARG A 380 23.14 7.69 -1.83
CA ARG A 380 24.16 6.64 -1.99
C ARG A 380 24.19 5.74 -0.75
N GLY A 381 23.22 4.83 -0.59
CA GLY A 381 23.34 3.81 0.45
C GLY A 381 24.44 2.78 0.14
N THR A 382 25.21 2.39 1.16
CA THR A 382 26.25 1.35 1.09
C THR A 382 25.66 -0.04 1.37
N PHE A 383 26.47 -1.11 1.25
CA PHE A 383 26.10 -2.45 1.71
C PHE A 383 25.64 -2.44 3.18
N GLU A 384 26.37 -1.69 4.03
CA GLU A 384 26.12 -1.54 5.46
C GLU A 384 24.74 -0.97 5.76
N TYR A 385 24.26 -0.05 4.92
CA TYR A 385 22.92 0.54 5.05
C TYR A 385 21.83 -0.54 5.07
N TYR A 386 21.80 -1.45 4.08
CA TYR A 386 20.78 -2.50 4.07
C TYR A 386 20.99 -3.56 5.15
N VAL A 387 22.21 -3.78 5.60
CA VAL A 387 22.46 -4.64 6.76
C VAL A 387 21.85 -4.04 8.02
N SER A 388 22.00 -2.73 8.26
CA SER A 388 21.37 -2.07 9.42
C SER A 388 19.84 -2.11 9.33
N GLN A 389 19.28 -1.84 8.14
CA GLN A 389 17.85 -1.90 7.90
C GLN A 389 17.30 -3.32 8.15
N LEU A 390 17.99 -4.37 7.69
CA LEU A 390 17.60 -5.76 7.97
C LEU A 390 17.74 -6.11 9.45
N GLY A 391 18.72 -5.55 10.15
CA GLY A 391 18.89 -5.71 11.60
C GLY A 391 17.64 -5.28 12.36
N ILE A 392 17.22 -4.03 12.15
CA ILE A 392 16.00 -3.46 12.76
C ILE A 392 14.75 -4.17 12.24
N GLY A 393 14.66 -4.32 10.93
CA GLY A 393 13.47 -4.83 10.25
C GLY A 393 13.20 -6.32 10.46
N MET A 394 14.18 -7.09 10.91
CA MET A 394 13.99 -8.49 11.30
C MET A 394 14.22 -8.69 12.80
N TRP A 395 14.31 -7.65 13.62
CA TRP A 395 14.51 -7.81 15.07
C TRP A 395 13.33 -8.58 15.70
N PRO A 396 13.57 -9.60 16.56
CA PRO A 396 14.88 -10.05 17.05
C PRO A 396 15.55 -11.14 16.20
N TRP A 397 14.85 -11.67 15.20
CA TRP A 397 15.28 -12.78 14.33
C TRP A 397 16.58 -12.52 13.57
N ALA A 398 16.91 -11.25 13.31
CA ALA A 398 18.16 -10.82 12.68
C ALA A 398 19.41 -11.44 13.34
N ALA A 399 19.36 -11.67 14.66
CA ALA A 399 20.44 -12.28 15.42
C ALA A 399 20.77 -13.73 15.01
N LEU A 400 19.85 -14.42 14.33
CA LEU A 400 20.06 -15.78 13.81
C LEU A 400 20.58 -15.82 12.37
N LEU A 401 20.61 -14.68 11.66
CA LEU A 401 21.01 -14.62 10.25
C LEU A 401 22.43 -15.16 9.98
N PRO A 402 23.47 -14.84 10.78
CA PRO A 402 24.81 -15.36 10.52
C PRO A 402 24.85 -16.89 10.54
N GLY A 403 24.15 -17.51 11.50
CA GLY A 403 24.05 -18.96 11.60
C GLY A 403 23.24 -19.57 10.47
N ALA A 404 22.10 -18.96 10.13
CA ALA A 404 21.24 -19.40 9.04
C ALA A 404 21.98 -19.38 7.69
N LEU A 405 22.68 -18.28 7.37
CA LEU A 405 23.44 -18.14 6.12
C LEU A 405 24.62 -19.12 6.06
N ALA A 406 25.31 -19.38 7.17
CA ALA A 406 26.39 -20.36 7.22
C ALA A 406 25.93 -21.77 6.82
N THR A 407 24.71 -22.17 7.20
CA THR A 407 24.17 -23.49 6.81
C THR A 407 23.88 -23.62 5.32
N VAL A 408 23.55 -22.51 4.64
CA VAL A 408 23.31 -22.48 3.19
C VAL A 408 24.60 -22.72 2.41
N LEU A 409 25.72 -22.13 2.85
CA LEU A 409 27.02 -22.29 2.20
C LEU A 409 27.55 -23.73 2.23
N VAL A 410 27.11 -24.52 3.21
CA VAL A 410 27.47 -25.93 3.39
C VAL A 410 26.52 -26.87 2.64
N ALA A 411 25.29 -26.45 2.35
CA ALA A 411 24.30 -27.20 1.58
C ALA A 411 24.62 -27.19 0.07
N ARG A 412 25.76 -27.77 -0.32
CA ARG A 412 26.33 -27.65 -1.67
C ARG A 412 25.61 -28.45 -2.76
N MET A 413 24.61 -29.28 -2.45
CA MET A 413 23.90 -30.09 -3.48
C MET A 413 22.41 -30.33 -3.17
N ALA A 414 21.56 -30.04 -4.16
CA ALA A 414 20.11 -30.29 -4.17
C ALA A 414 19.77 -31.79 -4.38
N LYS A 415 20.21 -32.65 -3.46
CA LYS A 415 19.97 -34.11 -3.51
C LYS A 415 18.60 -34.54 -2.99
N THR A 416 17.97 -33.72 -2.14
CA THR A 416 16.67 -34.00 -1.51
C THR A 416 15.72 -32.84 -1.78
N THR A 417 14.40 -33.05 -1.67
CA THR A 417 13.41 -31.96 -1.78
C THR A 417 13.72 -30.82 -0.82
N GLU A 418 14.08 -31.13 0.43
CA GLU A 418 14.46 -30.12 1.43
C GLU A 418 15.70 -29.34 1.01
N SER A 419 16.77 -30.00 0.54
CA SER A 419 17.98 -29.30 0.11
C SER A 419 17.79 -28.50 -1.18
N SER A 420 16.90 -28.93 -2.08
CA SER A 420 16.46 -28.14 -3.24
C SER A 420 15.76 -26.85 -2.83
N VAL A 421 14.81 -26.93 -1.88
CA VAL A 421 14.10 -25.76 -1.36
C VAL A 421 15.07 -24.82 -0.64
N ARG A 422 15.98 -25.34 0.20
CA ARG A 422 17.02 -24.53 0.87
C ARG A 422 17.90 -23.80 -0.15
N LEU A 423 18.32 -24.46 -1.23
CA LEU A 423 19.12 -23.84 -2.28
C LEU A 423 18.35 -22.75 -3.03
N LEU A 424 17.07 -22.99 -3.36
CA LEU A 424 16.21 -21.99 -4.00
C LEU A 424 16.03 -20.74 -3.13
N VAL A 425 15.72 -20.93 -1.84
CA VAL A 425 15.54 -19.84 -0.88
C VAL A 425 16.85 -19.10 -0.61
N GLY A 426 17.97 -19.83 -0.52
CA GLY A 426 19.31 -19.23 -0.43
C GLY A 426 19.64 -18.39 -1.66
N THR A 427 19.28 -18.88 -2.85
CA THR A 427 19.42 -18.13 -4.11
C THR A 427 18.57 -16.86 -4.08
N TRP A 428 17.32 -16.95 -3.60
CA TRP A 428 16.46 -15.77 -3.40
C TRP A 428 17.08 -14.75 -2.46
N ALA A 429 17.57 -15.16 -1.30
CA ALA A 429 18.22 -14.26 -0.35
C ALA A 429 19.40 -13.52 -1.00
N ILE A 430 20.29 -14.26 -1.68
CA ILE A 430 21.50 -13.70 -2.31
C ILE A 430 21.16 -12.79 -3.50
N VAL A 431 20.35 -13.28 -4.45
CA VAL A 431 19.98 -12.54 -5.66
C VAL A 431 19.19 -11.29 -5.30
N GLY A 432 18.20 -11.42 -4.41
CA GLY A 432 17.40 -10.29 -3.95
C GLY A 432 18.27 -9.22 -3.29
N PHE A 433 19.14 -9.62 -2.36
CA PHE A 433 20.05 -8.68 -1.70
C PHE A 433 21.01 -8.01 -2.69
N ALA A 434 21.66 -8.80 -3.56
CA ALA A 434 22.64 -8.30 -4.52
C ALA A 434 22.02 -7.30 -5.50
N LEU A 435 20.82 -7.57 -6.02
CA LEU A 435 20.13 -6.66 -6.94
C LEU A 435 19.83 -5.31 -6.28
N PHE A 436 19.26 -5.29 -5.07
CA PHE A 436 18.97 -4.03 -4.39
C PHE A 436 20.23 -3.31 -3.91
N ALA A 437 21.27 -4.04 -3.50
CA ALA A 437 22.56 -3.45 -3.17
C ALA A 437 23.23 -2.78 -4.38
N ALA A 438 23.06 -3.36 -5.58
CA ALA A 438 23.62 -2.85 -6.83
C ALA A 438 22.86 -1.62 -7.39
N VAL A 439 21.56 -1.47 -7.11
CA VAL A 439 20.79 -0.31 -7.58
C VAL A 439 21.29 0.97 -6.91
N GLN A 440 21.43 2.04 -7.71
CA GLN A 440 21.93 3.33 -7.22
C GLN A 440 20.96 4.05 -6.29
N THR A 441 19.66 4.09 -6.64
CA THR A 441 18.64 4.69 -5.77
C THR A 441 18.22 3.70 -4.69
N LYS A 442 18.60 3.96 -3.44
CA LYS A 442 18.28 3.10 -2.31
C LYS A 442 17.26 3.76 -1.39
N PHE A 443 16.09 3.14 -1.28
CA PHE A 443 15.16 3.39 -0.18
C PHE A 443 15.23 2.19 0.75
N HIS A 444 15.23 2.43 2.06
CA HIS A 444 15.22 1.43 3.13
C HIS A 444 14.27 0.25 2.88
N HIS A 445 13.01 0.51 2.52
CA HIS A 445 12.01 -0.53 2.28
C HIS A 445 12.23 -1.33 1.00
N TYR A 446 13.20 -0.97 0.14
CA TYR A 446 13.51 -1.75 -1.07
C TYR A 446 14.12 -3.11 -0.76
N ILE A 447 14.73 -3.29 0.42
CA ILE A 447 15.29 -4.59 0.83
C ILE A 447 14.22 -5.57 1.34
N LEU A 448 13.00 -5.10 1.58
CA LEU A 448 11.87 -5.90 2.07
C LEU A 448 11.61 -7.21 1.30
N PRO A 449 11.76 -7.30 -0.04
CA PRO A 449 11.56 -8.55 -0.78
C PRO A 449 12.53 -9.67 -0.40
N VAL A 450 13.60 -9.36 0.33
CA VAL A 450 14.60 -10.32 0.84
C VAL A 450 14.19 -10.91 2.20
N VAL A 451 13.40 -10.17 3.00
CA VAL A 451 12.97 -10.57 4.35
C VAL A 451 12.30 -11.94 4.38
N PRO A 452 11.37 -12.29 3.47
CA PRO A 452 10.78 -13.62 3.44
C PRO A 452 11.82 -14.73 3.26
N ALA A 453 12.77 -14.56 2.34
CA ALA A 453 13.82 -15.56 2.08
C ALA A 453 14.66 -15.80 3.34
N LEU A 454 15.11 -14.72 3.98
CA LEU A 454 15.90 -14.78 5.20
C LEU A 454 15.12 -15.41 6.36
N GLY A 455 13.83 -15.09 6.50
CA GLY A 455 12.97 -15.70 7.52
C GLY A 455 12.83 -17.21 7.35
N ILE A 456 12.71 -17.71 6.11
CA ILE A 456 12.68 -19.15 5.81
C ILE A 456 14.03 -19.81 6.16
N LEU A 457 15.17 -19.16 5.86
CA LEU A 457 16.49 -19.67 6.22
C LEU A 457 16.67 -19.78 7.74
N ILE A 458 16.20 -18.78 8.49
CA ILE A 458 16.19 -18.83 9.97
C ILE A 458 15.30 -19.98 10.46
N ALA A 459 14.15 -20.21 9.83
CA ALA A 459 13.27 -21.32 10.18
C ALA A 459 13.96 -22.69 9.98
N PHE A 460 14.68 -22.88 8.87
CA PHE A 460 15.49 -24.08 8.65
C PHE A 460 16.58 -24.24 9.72
N PHE A 461 17.26 -23.15 10.07
CA PHE A 461 18.30 -23.14 11.09
C PHE A 461 17.75 -23.55 12.47
N LEU A 462 16.62 -22.99 12.88
CA LEU A 462 15.95 -23.36 14.13
C LEU A 462 15.45 -24.81 14.12
N ASP A 463 14.92 -25.30 12.99
CA ASP A 463 14.53 -26.70 12.87
C ASP A 463 15.75 -27.65 12.99
N ASP A 464 16.89 -27.30 12.39
CA ASP A 464 18.13 -28.06 12.54
C ASP A 464 18.65 -28.06 13.99
N MET A 465 18.51 -26.94 14.72
CA MET A 465 18.80 -26.88 16.15
C MET A 465 17.87 -27.79 16.97
N LEU A 466 16.57 -27.80 16.65
CA LEU A 466 15.57 -28.64 17.33
C LEU A 466 15.78 -30.14 17.06
N ARG A 467 16.28 -30.49 15.86
CA ARG A 467 16.66 -31.87 15.49
C ARG A 467 18.02 -32.30 16.06
N GLY A 468 18.73 -31.43 16.78
CA GLY A 468 20.02 -31.77 17.37
C GLY A 468 21.18 -31.85 16.37
N LYS A 469 21.00 -31.39 15.12
CA LYS A 469 22.09 -31.37 14.11
C LYS A 469 23.21 -30.41 14.50
N LEU A 470 22.91 -29.42 15.34
CA LEU A 470 23.85 -28.42 15.85
C LEU A 470 24.11 -28.66 17.36
N LYS A 471 25.17 -29.44 17.65
CA LYS A 471 25.53 -29.92 19.01
C LYS A 471 26.24 -28.88 19.90
N ARG A 472 26.97 -27.91 19.32
CA ARG A 472 27.66 -26.83 20.06
C ARG A 472 27.17 -25.47 19.58
N SER A 473 26.21 -24.87 20.30
CA SER A 473 25.62 -23.57 19.94
C SER A 473 25.84 -22.47 20.97
N LEU A 474 26.60 -22.71 22.05
CA LEU A 474 26.73 -21.74 23.15
C LEU A 474 27.32 -20.41 22.67
N VAL A 475 28.49 -20.43 22.02
CA VAL A 475 29.12 -19.20 21.49
C VAL A 475 28.20 -18.46 20.52
N PHE A 476 27.53 -19.21 19.64
CA PHE A 476 26.58 -18.64 18.69
C PHE A 476 25.38 -17.97 19.37
N THR A 477 24.79 -18.62 20.37
CA THR A 477 23.61 -18.11 21.09
C THR A 477 23.95 -16.92 21.99
N ILE A 478 25.16 -16.89 22.55
CA ILE A 478 25.69 -15.71 23.25
C ILE A 478 25.87 -14.55 22.27
N LEU A 479 26.49 -14.78 21.11
CA LEU A 479 26.65 -13.76 20.08
C LEU A 479 25.30 -13.25 19.57
N ALA A 480 24.34 -14.15 19.33
CA ALA A 480 22.98 -13.78 18.95
C ALA A 480 22.31 -12.93 20.03
N SER A 481 22.47 -13.27 21.31
CA SER A 481 21.96 -12.47 22.43
C SER A 481 22.61 -11.09 22.48
N ALA A 482 23.92 -11.00 22.25
CA ALA A 482 24.63 -9.72 22.16
C ALA A 482 24.11 -8.86 20.99
N ILE A 483 23.86 -9.46 19.81
CA ILE A 483 23.27 -8.75 18.66
C ILE A 483 21.87 -8.22 19.00
N VAL A 484 21.03 -9.02 19.67
CA VAL A 484 19.70 -8.56 20.14
C VAL A 484 19.83 -7.34 21.04
N LEU A 485 20.77 -7.35 21.99
CA LEU A 485 21.00 -6.25 22.92
C LEU A 485 21.59 -5.01 22.27
N VAL A 486 22.47 -5.16 21.26
CA VAL A 486 23.00 -4.03 20.49
C VAL A 486 21.89 -3.36 19.67
N ILE A 487 21.06 -4.13 18.97
CA ILE A 487 19.93 -3.56 18.22
C ILE A 487 18.89 -2.96 19.20
N LEU A 488 18.67 -3.58 20.36
CA LEU A 488 17.82 -3.02 21.41
C LEU A 488 18.33 -1.65 21.89
N ARG A 489 19.64 -1.54 22.14
CA ARG A 489 20.28 -0.28 22.52
C ARG A 489 19.92 0.79 21.48
N ASP A 490 20.13 0.49 20.20
CA ASP A 490 19.86 1.43 19.11
C ASP A 490 18.37 1.79 19.05
N LEU A 491 17.46 0.83 19.18
CA LEU A 491 16.01 1.07 19.24
C LEU A 491 15.57 1.95 20.42
N VAL A 492 16.27 1.87 21.56
CA VAL A 492 15.97 2.66 22.77
C VAL A 492 16.45 4.10 22.62
N PHE A 493 17.62 4.32 22.02
CA PHE A 493 18.17 5.66 21.78
C PHE A 493 17.57 6.34 20.55
N GLU A 494 17.20 5.57 19.53
CA GLU A 494 16.64 6.07 18.26
C GLU A 494 15.25 5.43 18.02
N GLN A 495 14.28 5.83 18.85
CA GLN A 495 12.93 5.23 18.91
C GLN A 495 12.14 5.35 17.59
N LYS A 496 12.55 6.24 16.69
CA LYS A 496 11.99 6.39 15.35
C LYS A 496 12.37 5.29 14.35
N GLN A 497 13.38 4.46 14.65
CA GLN A 497 13.91 3.46 13.70
C GLN A 497 12.85 2.50 13.15
N LEU A 498 11.80 2.16 13.92
CA LEU A 498 10.72 1.29 13.46
C LEU A 498 9.82 1.97 12.41
N ILE A 499 9.40 3.22 12.61
CA ILE A 499 8.59 3.97 11.63
C ILE A 499 9.44 4.34 10.40
N GLU A 500 10.75 4.56 10.60
CA GLU A 500 11.73 4.78 9.53
C GLU A 500 11.84 3.61 8.57
N LEU A 501 11.36 2.40 8.91
CA LEU A 501 11.30 1.26 8.00
C LEU A 501 10.35 1.47 6.79
N PHE A 502 9.53 2.51 6.76
CA PHE A 502 8.66 2.78 5.60
C PHE A 502 8.37 4.25 5.29
N VAL A 503 8.78 5.21 6.14
CA VAL A 503 8.64 6.65 5.86
C VAL A 503 9.72 7.17 4.91
N TYR A 504 9.42 8.19 4.11
CA TYR A 504 10.38 8.74 3.13
C TYR A 504 11.49 9.60 3.73
N ARG A 505 11.20 10.37 4.80
CA ARG A 505 12.15 11.32 5.41
C ARG A 505 12.60 10.84 6.79
N HIS A 506 13.93 10.74 6.96
CA HIS A 506 14.61 10.24 8.16
C HIS A 506 15.18 11.35 9.05
N ASP A 507 15.18 12.59 8.56
CA ASP A 507 15.61 13.79 9.28
C ASP A 507 14.57 14.27 10.31
N ARG A 508 13.40 13.61 10.36
CA ARG A 508 12.36 13.94 11.34
C ARG A 508 12.84 13.61 12.75
N ALA A 509 12.80 14.63 13.61
CA ALA A 509 13.08 14.48 15.04
C ALA A 509 11.99 13.65 15.72
N TRP A 510 12.41 12.79 16.66
CA TRP A 510 11.48 12.12 17.56
C TRP A 510 10.83 13.17 18.49
N PRO A 511 9.55 13.03 18.87
CA PRO A 511 8.91 13.90 19.85
C PRO A 511 9.51 13.74 21.26
N GLU A 512 10.52 14.56 21.53
CA GLU A 512 11.21 14.65 22.82
C GLU A 512 11.06 16.06 23.40
N GLY A 513 10.57 16.15 24.65
CA GLY A 513 10.43 17.39 25.40
C GLY A 513 9.07 18.10 25.25
N ASP A 514 8.79 19.07 26.11
CA ASP A 514 7.48 19.73 26.11
C ASP A 514 7.21 20.51 24.81
N PRO A 515 5.99 20.42 24.23
CA PRO A 515 4.80 19.70 24.71
C PRO A 515 4.66 18.25 24.17
N TRP A 516 5.67 17.71 23.48
CA TRP A 516 5.63 16.41 22.81
C TRP A 516 6.59 15.42 23.47
N TYR A 517 6.09 14.64 24.41
CA TYR A 517 6.91 13.62 25.07
C TYR A 517 6.37 12.21 24.75
N VAL A 518 7.06 11.49 23.87
CA VAL A 518 6.80 10.08 23.60
C VAL A 518 8.01 9.25 24.01
N ASP A 519 7.82 8.38 25.00
CA ASP A 519 8.83 7.42 25.42
C ASP A 519 8.30 5.99 25.34
N ILE A 520 8.88 5.20 24.42
CA ILE A 520 8.61 3.78 24.24
C ILE A 520 9.78 2.90 24.71
N SER A 521 10.78 3.47 25.37
CA SER A 521 11.98 2.75 25.82
C SER A 521 11.65 1.58 26.76
N ARG A 522 10.71 1.76 27.70
CA ARG A 522 10.37 0.72 28.69
C ARG A 522 9.81 -0.56 28.06
N PRO A 523 8.78 -0.52 27.17
CA PRO A 523 8.37 -1.71 26.43
C PRO A 523 9.50 -2.34 25.61
N LEU A 524 10.32 -1.54 24.93
CA LEU A 524 11.45 -2.06 24.13
C LEU A 524 12.43 -2.83 25.01
N ILE A 525 12.83 -2.26 26.15
CA ILE A 525 13.72 -2.91 27.13
C ILE A 525 13.11 -4.22 27.63
N ALA A 526 11.81 -4.24 27.96
CA ALA A 526 11.13 -5.44 28.42
C ALA A 526 11.14 -6.56 27.36
N PHE A 527 10.78 -6.25 26.11
CA PHE A 527 10.85 -7.22 25.02
C PHE A 527 12.28 -7.68 24.74
N GLY A 528 13.24 -6.74 24.72
CA GLY A 528 14.64 -7.03 24.47
C GLY A 528 15.29 -7.91 25.54
N ALA A 529 14.95 -7.69 26.82
CA ALA A 529 15.39 -8.55 27.93
C ALA A 529 14.81 -9.97 27.80
N CYS A 530 13.51 -10.09 27.50
CA CYS A 530 12.88 -11.39 27.24
C CYS A 530 13.54 -12.11 26.07
N PHE A 531 13.80 -11.43 24.96
CA PHE A 531 14.50 -12.03 23.83
C PHE A 531 15.92 -12.46 24.21
N ALA A 532 16.72 -11.59 24.84
CA ALA A 532 18.09 -11.94 25.24
C ALA A 532 18.13 -13.21 26.12
N VAL A 533 17.25 -13.33 27.12
CA VAL A 533 17.14 -14.53 27.97
C VAL A 533 16.77 -15.76 27.15
N LEU A 534 15.78 -15.66 26.26
CA LEU A 534 15.36 -16.78 25.41
C LEU A 534 16.46 -17.19 24.42
N PHE A 535 17.22 -16.25 23.86
CA PHE A 535 18.35 -16.55 22.99
C PHE A 535 19.47 -17.28 23.74
N VAL A 536 19.78 -16.89 24.97
CA VAL A 536 20.71 -17.66 25.83
C VAL A 536 20.16 -19.06 26.11
N ALA A 537 18.86 -19.19 26.39
CA ALA A 537 18.22 -20.48 26.66
C ALA A 537 18.26 -21.44 25.44
N LEU A 538 18.34 -20.94 24.20
CA LEU A 538 18.53 -21.76 22.99
C LEU A 538 19.85 -22.55 23.00
N SER A 539 20.83 -22.14 23.82
CA SER A 539 22.10 -22.87 24.01
C SER A 539 21.87 -24.27 24.58
N SER A 540 20.85 -24.44 25.43
CA SER A 540 20.52 -25.70 26.08
C SER A 540 19.65 -26.56 25.19
N GLN A 541 20.19 -27.68 24.72
CA GLN A 541 19.46 -28.64 23.88
C GLN A 541 18.16 -29.12 24.53
N ARG A 542 18.14 -29.26 25.87
CA ARG A 542 16.96 -29.65 26.65
C ARG A 542 15.86 -28.59 26.61
N LEU A 543 16.23 -27.31 26.67
CA LEU A 543 15.27 -26.20 26.74
C LEU A 543 14.75 -25.72 25.39
N ARG A 544 15.41 -26.06 24.27
CA ARG A 544 15.03 -25.59 22.92
C ARG A 544 13.55 -25.80 22.59
N ARG A 545 12.94 -26.89 23.05
CA ARG A 545 11.52 -27.23 22.77
C ARG A 545 10.53 -26.30 23.44
N LEU A 546 10.88 -25.72 24.59
CA LEU A 546 10.09 -24.70 25.28
C LEU A 546 10.47 -23.30 24.81
N THR A 547 11.77 -23.10 24.56
CA THR A 547 12.34 -21.81 24.20
C THR A 547 11.89 -21.33 22.83
N VAL A 548 11.82 -22.19 21.81
CA VAL A 548 11.40 -21.78 20.45
C VAL A 548 9.93 -21.30 20.43
N PRO A 549 8.95 -22.04 20.98
CA PRO A 549 7.58 -21.53 21.11
C PRO A 549 7.48 -20.25 21.94
N ALA A 550 8.19 -20.17 23.08
CA ALA A 550 8.23 -18.94 23.89
C ALA A 550 8.78 -17.75 23.10
N LEU A 551 9.86 -17.95 22.33
CA LEU A 551 10.44 -16.93 21.46
C LEU A 551 9.43 -16.43 20.43
N THR A 552 8.71 -17.34 19.77
CA THR A 552 7.65 -16.95 18.83
C THR A 552 6.47 -16.23 19.50
N ALA A 553 6.09 -16.63 20.72
CA ALA A 553 5.01 -15.97 21.46
C ALA A 553 5.39 -14.53 21.85
N VAL A 554 6.62 -14.32 22.33
CA VAL A 554 7.13 -12.97 22.63
C VAL A 554 7.24 -12.15 21.34
N ALA A 555 7.64 -12.74 20.21
CA ALA A 555 7.68 -12.04 18.92
C ALA A 555 6.28 -11.63 18.42
N VAL A 556 5.27 -12.48 18.61
CA VAL A 556 3.87 -12.12 18.30
C VAL A 556 3.40 -10.99 19.20
N ALA A 557 3.67 -11.07 20.51
CA ALA A 557 3.33 -9.99 21.45
C ALA A 557 4.01 -8.67 21.07
N PHE A 558 5.29 -8.71 20.68
CA PHE A 558 6.01 -7.55 20.17
C PHE A 558 5.40 -7.01 18.88
N ALA A 559 5.07 -7.86 17.91
CA ALA A 559 4.43 -7.43 16.66
C ALA A 559 3.07 -6.77 16.89
N VAL A 560 2.25 -7.32 17.79
CA VAL A 560 0.97 -6.73 18.21
C VAL A 560 1.18 -5.39 18.91
N TRP A 561 2.15 -5.30 19.83
CA TRP A 561 2.48 -4.04 20.50
C TRP A 561 3.02 -2.99 19.53
N ALA A 562 3.96 -3.36 18.66
CA ALA A 562 4.58 -2.45 17.70
C ALA A 562 3.58 -1.99 16.62
N GLY A 563 2.74 -2.90 16.12
CA GLY A 563 1.71 -2.56 15.14
C GLY A 563 0.63 -1.62 15.69
N ASN A 564 0.38 -1.64 17.01
CA ASN A 564 -0.72 -0.91 17.64
C ASN A 564 -0.23 0.18 18.60
N GLY A 565 0.44 -0.21 19.69
CA GLY A 565 0.96 0.71 20.71
C GLY A 565 2.00 1.68 20.15
N TYR A 566 3.06 1.16 19.51
CA TYR A 566 4.09 2.01 18.90
C TYR A 566 3.50 2.88 17.79
N MET A 567 2.74 2.32 16.85
CA MET A 567 2.17 3.10 15.75
C MET A 567 1.16 4.16 16.20
N ASN A 568 0.40 3.93 17.27
CA ASN A 568 -0.48 4.97 17.83
C ASN A 568 0.31 6.09 18.52
N ALA A 569 1.48 5.79 19.09
CA ALA A 569 2.36 6.78 19.68
C ALA A 569 3.15 7.58 18.61
N ALA A 570 3.75 6.89 17.65
CA ALA A 570 4.59 7.50 16.61
C ALA A 570 3.77 8.10 15.45
N GLY A 571 2.75 7.39 14.97
CA GLY A 571 1.99 7.73 13.77
C GLY A 571 1.48 9.18 13.72
N PRO A 572 0.87 9.75 14.78
CA PRO A 572 0.43 11.14 14.81
C PRO A 572 1.54 12.16 14.47
N HIS A 573 2.79 11.83 14.76
CA HIS A 573 3.96 12.68 14.47
C HIS A 573 4.43 12.62 13.02
N TRP A 574 3.91 11.65 12.25
CA TRP A 574 4.20 11.49 10.83
C TRP A 574 3.02 11.77 9.90
N GLY A 575 1.89 12.26 10.43
CA GLY A 575 0.75 12.71 9.64
C GLY A 575 0.15 14.01 10.18
N GLN A 576 -0.86 14.53 9.48
CA GLN A 576 -1.52 15.79 9.80
C GLN A 576 -3.00 15.60 10.18
N ARG A 577 -3.48 14.35 10.35
CA ARG A 577 -4.91 14.06 10.58
C ARG A 577 -5.51 14.88 11.72
N ALA A 578 -4.84 14.98 12.86
CA ALA A 578 -5.32 15.73 14.02
C ALA A 578 -5.49 17.23 13.69
N LEU A 579 -4.52 17.83 12.99
CA LEU A 579 -4.58 19.24 12.57
C LEU A 579 -5.78 19.50 11.64
N HIS A 580 -6.00 18.61 10.68
CA HIS A 580 -7.17 18.70 9.79
C HIS A 580 -8.48 18.53 10.58
N GLN A 581 -8.55 17.57 11.51
CA GLN A 581 -9.73 17.39 12.36
C GLN A 581 -10.01 18.65 13.21
N THR A 582 -8.98 19.29 13.77
CA THR A 582 -9.12 20.54 14.51
C THR A 582 -9.61 21.68 13.61
N TYR A 583 -9.08 21.81 12.39
CA TYR A 583 -9.59 22.75 11.39
C TYR A 583 -11.08 22.51 11.11
N TYR A 584 -11.47 21.28 10.80
CA TYR A 584 -12.86 20.95 10.49
C TYR A 584 -13.81 21.15 11.68
N ALA A 585 -13.33 20.94 12.91
CA ALA A 585 -14.11 21.12 14.11
C ALA A 585 -14.32 22.59 14.50
N GLN A 586 -13.40 23.48 14.12
CA GLN A 586 -13.40 24.89 14.54
C GLN A 586 -13.73 25.90 13.43
N ARG A 587 -13.72 25.50 12.15
CA ARG A 587 -14.08 26.39 11.05
C ARG A 587 -15.55 26.79 11.11
N THR A 588 -15.85 27.97 10.59
CA THR A 588 -17.22 28.39 10.29
C THR A 588 -17.55 28.05 8.85
N ILE A 589 -18.75 27.49 8.62
CA ILE A 589 -19.30 27.28 7.28
C ILE A 589 -20.27 28.43 6.99
N HIS A 590 -19.97 29.19 5.94
CA HIS A 590 -20.73 30.36 5.49
C HIS A 590 -21.76 30.01 4.41
N GLY A 591 -21.60 28.86 3.74
CA GLY A 591 -22.51 28.42 2.70
C GLY A 591 -21.88 27.47 1.68
N VAL A 592 -22.30 27.61 0.42
CA VAL A 592 -21.77 26.86 -0.72
C VAL A 592 -21.64 27.76 -1.94
N GLU A 593 -20.61 27.48 -2.72
CA GLU A 593 -20.42 28.07 -4.03
C GLU A 593 -20.49 26.97 -5.09
N VAL A 594 -21.27 27.20 -6.15
CA VAL A 594 -21.48 26.24 -7.24
C VAL A 594 -21.25 26.94 -8.57
N GLU A 595 -20.34 26.41 -9.37
CA GLU A 595 -20.08 26.88 -10.73
C GLU A 595 -20.76 25.97 -11.76
N TYR A 596 -21.62 26.55 -12.58
CA TYR A 596 -22.26 25.88 -13.72
C TYR A 596 -21.59 26.32 -15.02
N TYR A 597 -21.32 25.34 -15.89
CA TYR A 597 -20.68 25.57 -17.19
C TYR A 597 -21.68 25.80 -18.33
N SER A 598 -22.97 25.70 -18.06
CA SER A 598 -24.03 26.11 -18.98
C SER A 598 -25.25 26.60 -18.20
N LEU A 599 -26.03 27.48 -18.82
CA LEU A 599 -27.32 27.92 -18.27
C LEU A 599 -28.34 26.77 -18.22
N ARG A 600 -28.17 25.75 -19.07
CA ARG A 600 -29.04 24.58 -19.05
C ARG A 600 -28.81 23.73 -17.79
N ASP A 601 -27.54 23.52 -17.41
CA ASP A 601 -27.21 22.77 -16.18
C ASP A 601 -27.74 23.51 -14.93
N LEU A 602 -27.65 24.85 -14.93
CA LEU A 602 -28.26 25.67 -13.87
C LEU A 602 -29.78 25.49 -13.84
N TYR A 603 -30.45 25.52 -15.01
CA TYR A 603 -31.88 25.29 -15.11
C TYR A 603 -32.28 23.91 -14.59
N ASP A 604 -31.61 22.85 -15.02
CA ASP A 604 -31.93 21.48 -14.63
C ASP A 604 -31.75 21.26 -13.12
N ASP A 605 -30.84 21.98 -12.46
CA ASP A 605 -30.65 21.87 -11.01
C ASP A 605 -31.58 22.79 -10.20
N TRP A 606 -31.81 24.04 -10.62
CA TRP A 606 -32.53 25.03 -9.82
C TRP A 606 -33.97 25.30 -10.24
N ASN A 607 -34.46 24.78 -11.37
CA ASN A 607 -35.85 24.96 -11.78
C ASN A 607 -36.81 24.26 -10.79
N GLY A 608 -37.59 25.06 -10.06
CA GLY A 608 -38.51 24.56 -9.04
C GLY A 608 -37.84 24.06 -7.74
N LYS A 609 -36.51 24.07 -7.65
CA LYS A 609 -35.75 23.61 -6.48
C LYS A 609 -35.35 24.80 -5.60
N ARG A 610 -35.65 24.73 -4.30
CA ARG A 610 -35.33 25.78 -3.31
C ARG A 610 -34.24 25.35 -2.33
N THR A 611 -33.68 24.17 -2.55
CA THR A 611 -32.74 23.56 -1.63
C THR A 611 -31.50 23.08 -2.34
N THR A 612 -30.37 23.09 -1.64
CA THR A 612 -29.14 22.45 -2.11
C THR A 612 -28.48 21.67 -0.98
N VAL A 613 -27.94 20.50 -1.32
CA VAL A 613 -27.29 19.60 -0.36
C VAL A 613 -25.78 19.80 -0.47
N VAL A 614 -25.17 20.14 0.66
CA VAL A 614 -23.73 20.40 0.78
C VAL A 614 -23.13 19.29 1.61
N ARG A 615 -22.02 18.69 1.15
CA ARG A 615 -21.34 17.62 1.87
C ARG A 615 -20.03 18.11 2.50
N SER A 616 -19.88 17.90 3.81
CA SER A 616 -18.78 18.46 4.58
C SER A 616 -18.68 17.81 5.96
N VAL A 617 -17.48 17.75 6.54
CA VAL A 617 -17.37 17.59 8.01
C VAL A 617 -17.96 18.84 8.67
N LEU A 618 -18.92 18.60 9.57
CA LEU A 618 -19.66 19.64 10.27
C LEU A 618 -19.03 19.95 11.64
N PRO A 619 -18.79 21.23 11.96
CA PRO A 619 -18.43 21.67 13.31
C PRO A 619 -19.50 21.29 14.32
N LYS A 620 -19.13 21.06 15.59
CA LYS A 620 -20.11 20.80 16.66
C LYS A 620 -21.07 21.97 16.90
N SER A 621 -20.65 23.19 16.55
CA SER A 621 -21.47 24.41 16.64
C SER A 621 -22.46 24.57 15.48
N PHE A 622 -22.45 23.67 14.49
CA PHE A 622 -23.30 23.76 13.32
C PHE A 622 -24.74 23.35 13.67
N ALA A 623 -25.71 24.20 13.34
CA ALA A 623 -27.10 24.03 13.76
C ALA A 623 -28.09 24.44 12.68
N THR A 624 -29.30 23.88 12.74
CA THR A 624 -30.41 24.29 11.87
C THR A 624 -30.79 25.75 12.14
N GLY A 625 -31.31 26.43 11.12
CA GLY A 625 -31.67 27.85 11.18
C GLY A 625 -30.51 28.83 11.02
N GLN A 626 -29.25 28.37 11.00
CA GLN A 626 -28.09 29.22 10.75
C GLN A 626 -28.16 29.86 9.35
N PRO A 627 -27.85 31.17 9.21
CA PRO A 627 -27.74 31.80 7.90
C PRO A 627 -26.66 31.13 7.05
N ALA A 628 -26.95 30.91 5.76
CA ALA A 628 -26.01 30.33 4.82
C ALA A 628 -26.22 30.92 3.43
N LYS A 629 -25.13 31.14 2.69
CA LYS A 629 -25.18 31.69 1.33
C LYS A 629 -25.11 30.59 0.28
N VAL A 630 -25.86 30.75 -0.79
CA VAL A 630 -25.71 29.97 -2.02
C VAL A 630 -25.21 30.90 -3.11
N THR A 631 -23.94 30.73 -3.49
CA THR A 631 -23.34 31.51 -4.59
C THR A 631 -23.32 30.66 -5.85
N ILE A 632 -23.98 31.15 -6.90
CA ILE A 632 -24.03 30.51 -8.22
C ILE A 632 -23.12 31.29 -9.16
N ARG A 633 -22.07 30.64 -9.68
CA ARG A 633 -21.20 31.18 -10.74
C ARG A 633 -21.63 30.59 -12.08
N VAL A 634 -21.78 31.44 -13.08
CA VAL A 634 -21.99 31.03 -14.47
C VAL A 634 -21.13 31.90 -15.37
N PRO A 635 -19.86 31.49 -15.64
CA PRO A 635 -18.93 32.28 -16.44
C PRO A 635 -19.51 32.64 -17.80
N GLY A 636 -19.43 33.92 -18.20
CA GLY A 636 -19.96 34.40 -19.48
C GLY A 636 -21.49 34.49 -19.56
N ALA A 637 -22.21 34.42 -18.44
CA ALA A 637 -23.66 34.59 -18.43
C ALA A 637 -24.12 36.03 -18.72
N GLY A 638 -23.20 37.00 -18.73
CA GLY A 638 -23.50 38.40 -19.01
C GLY A 638 -24.18 39.08 -17.81
N ILE A 639 -23.82 38.68 -16.60
CA ILE A 639 -24.30 39.25 -15.34
C ILE A 639 -23.11 39.84 -14.56
N PRO A 640 -23.32 40.81 -13.66
CA PRO A 640 -22.24 41.41 -12.90
C PRO A 640 -21.39 40.36 -12.16
N LYS A 641 -20.08 40.36 -12.41
CA LYS A 641 -19.11 39.41 -11.85
C LYS A 641 -19.43 37.92 -12.14
N ASP A 642 -20.26 37.63 -13.13
CA ASP A 642 -20.69 36.29 -13.53
C ASP A 642 -21.23 35.43 -12.37
N ARG A 643 -21.83 36.06 -11.36
CA ARG A 643 -22.36 35.34 -10.17
C ARG A 643 -23.64 35.92 -9.60
N VAL A 644 -24.46 35.04 -9.03
CA VAL A 644 -25.66 35.37 -8.24
C VAL A 644 -25.46 34.87 -6.82
N VAL A 645 -25.72 35.72 -5.82
CA VAL A 645 -25.66 35.35 -4.40
C VAL A 645 -27.08 35.34 -3.85
N MET A 646 -27.46 34.21 -3.26
CA MET A 646 -28.75 34.02 -2.58
C MET A 646 -28.52 33.80 -1.10
N GLU A 647 -29.29 34.48 -0.26
CA GLU A 647 -29.34 34.26 1.17
C GLU A 647 -30.28 33.08 1.48
N GLY A 648 -29.85 32.20 2.38
CA GLY A 648 -30.59 31.01 2.77
C GLY A 648 -30.36 30.67 4.24
N LYS A 649 -30.94 29.55 4.67
CA LYS A 649 -30.77 29.00 6.02
C LYS A 649 -30.56 27.51 5.96
N VAL A 650 -29.83 26.98 6.94
CA VAL A 650 -29.65 25.53 7.10
C VAL A 650 -30.98 24.91 7.54
N SER A 651 -31.62 24.12 6.67
CA SER A 651 -32.94 23.52 6.95
C SER A 651 -32.86 22.10 7.48
N ALA A 652 -31.79 21.36 7.14
CA ALA A 652 -31.57 19.99 7.62
C ALA A 652 -30.07 19.69 7.77
N ILE A 653 -29.74 18.81 8.72
CA ILE A 653 -28.38 18.36 9.01
C ILE A 653 -28.37 16.82 9.06
N GLY A 654 -27.38 16.20 8.44
CA GLY A 654 -27.03 14.79 8.58
C GLY A 654 -25.57 14.63 9.00
N ASP A 655 -25.05 13.40 8.97
CA ASP A 655 -23.72 13.09 9.52
C ASP A 655 -22.56 13.76 8.75
N ASP A 656 -22.64 13.79 7.43
CA ASP A 656 -21.61 14.28 6.51
C ASP A 656 -22.14 15.32 5.50
N ARG A 657 -23.33 15.87 5.78
CA ARG A 657 -24.06 16.74 4.86
C ARG A 657 -25.04 17.65 5.57
N PHE A 658 -25.41 18.74 4.92
CA PHE A 658 -26.49 19.62 5.34
C PHE A 658 -27.23 20.17 4.11
N THR A 659 -28.45 20.65 4.34
CA THR A 659 -29.29 21.26 3.32
C THR A 659 -29.42 22.74 3.59
N ILE A 660 -29.17 23.56 2.57
CA ILE A 660 -29.47 24.99 2.58
C ILE A 660 -30.79 25.19 1.84
N GLU A 661 -31.72 25.90 2.46
CA GLU A 661 -32.99 26.34 1.87
C GLU A 661 -32.94 27.85 1.59
N VAL A 662 -33.36 28.24 0.39
CA VAL A 662 -33.48 29.65 -0.02
C VAL A 662 -34.95 30.03 -0.15
N ALA A 663 -35.31 31.25 0.28
CA ALA A 663 -36.66 31.76 0.15
C ALA A 663 -37.02 32.02 -1.31
N ASP A 664 -38.31 32.04 -1.66
CA ASP A 664 -38.75 32.29 -3.04
C ASP A 664 -38.30 33.66 -3.58
N SER A 665 -38.20 34.68 -2.71
CA SER A 665 -37.66 36.00 -3.08
C SER A 665 -36.19 35.96 -3.48
N GLU A 666 -35.41 35.08 -2.86
CA GLU A 666 -33.99 34.87 -3.15
C GLU A 666 -33.83 33.99 -4.39
N HIS A 667 -34.64 32.94 -4.53
CA HIS A 667 -34.70 32.09 -5.73
C HIS A 667 -35.07 32.88 -6.98
N ALA A 668 -35.97 33.86 -6.87
CA ALA A 668 -36.38 34.73 -7.98
C ALA A 668 -35.21 35.48 -8.65
N LYS A 669 -34.07 35.67 -7.95
CA LYS A 669 -32.84 36.25 -8.53
C LYS A 669 -32.29 35.42 -9.70
N LEU A 670 -32.60 34.13 -9.77
CA LEU A 670 -32.19 33.25 -10.87
C LEU A 670 -33.14 33.30 -12.07
N GLY A 671 -34.32 33.93 -11.96
CA GLY A 671 -35.39 33.83 -12.96
C GLY A 671 -34.94 34.10 -14.39
N VAL A 672 -34.21 35.19 -14.63
CA VAL A 672 -33.69 35.54 -15.97
C VAL A 672 -32.71 34.48 -16.51
N LEU A 673 -31.87 33.91 -15.64
CA LEU A 673 -30.91 32.87 -16.03
C LEU A 673 -31.62 31.53 -16.31
N LEU A 674 -32.61 31.18 -15.50
CA LEU A 674 -33.42 29.96 -15.68
C LEU A 674 -34.22 30.02 -16.98
N GLU A 675 -34.86 31.15 -17.28
CA GLU A 675 -35.59 31.33 -18.55
C GLU A 675 -34.66 31.17 -19.76
N ARG A 676 -33.45 31.74 -19.72
CA ARG A 676 -32.44 31.57 -20.76
C ARG A 676 -31.92 30.14 -20.86
N GLY A 677 -31.89 29.40 -19.74
CA GLY A 677 -31.44 28.02 -19.66
C GLY A 677 -32.43 26.99 -20.23
N LYS A 678 -33.73 27.32 -20.32
CA LYS A 678 -34.79 26.41 -20.78
C LYS A 678 -34.50 25.72 -22.11
N ALA A 679 -33.97 26.45 -23.09
CA ALA A 679 -33.72 25.94 -24.44
C ALA A 679 -32.23 25.64 -24.73
N GLY A 680 -31.36 25.71 -23.71
CA GLY A 680 -29.92 25.47 -23.86
C GLY A 680 -29.55 23.99 -23.91
N ASN A 681 -28.29 23.71 -24.31
CA ASN A 681 -27.70 22.38 -24.19
C ASN A 681 -26.87 22.28 -22.90
N PRO A 682 -26.88 21.12 -22.22
CA PRO A 682 -26.05 20.90 -21.04
C PRO A 682 -24.56 20.93 -21.40
N SER A 683 -23.71 21.32 -20.46
CA SER A 683 -22.28 21.29 -20.66
C SER A 683 -21.75 19.86 -20.60
N ARG A 684 -20.66 19.59 -21.32
CA ARG A 684 -19.87 18.37 -21.11
C ARG A 684 -19.16 18.37 -19.75
N ARG A 685 -18.91 19.55 -19.18
CA ARG A 685 -18.31 19.70 -17.85
C ARG A 685 -19.40 19.71 -16.79
N ARG A 686 -19.27 18.85 -15.79
CA ARG A 686 -20.21 18.82 -14.65
C ARG A 686 -20.02 20.05 -13.77
N PRO A 687 -21.09 20.59 -13.18
CA PRO A 687 -20.99 21.66 -12.18
C PRO A 687 -20.03 21.26 -11.05
N VAL A 688 -19.29 22.24 -10.54
CA VAL A 688 -18.37 22.03 -9.40
C VAL A 688 -18.87 22.82 -8.22
N SER A 689 -18.92 22.19 -7.06
CA SER A 689 -19.27 22.84 -5.81
C SER A 689 -18.07 22.91 -4.87
N GLN A 690 -17.99 23.99 -4.11
CA GLN A 690 -17.02 24.21 -3.05
C GLN A 690 -17.78 24.69 -1.82
N VAL A 691 -17.46 24.11 -0.66
CA VAL A 691 -17.97 24.61 0.61
C VAL A 691 -17.40 26.00 0.84
N ASP A 692 -18.27 26.96 1.10
CA ASP A 692 -17.85 28.29 1.51
C ASP A 692 -17.65 28.28 3.03
N ALA A 693 -16.39 28.29 3.45
CA ALA A 693 -15.99 28.20 4.85
C ALA A 693 -14.78 29.10 5.14
N ASP A 694 -14.44 29.24 6.42
CA ASP A 694 -13.12 29.70 6.84
C ASP A 694 -12.02 28.88 6.14
N ARG A 695 -10.91 29.51 5.75
CA ARG A 695 -9.95 28.90 4.83
C ARG A 695 -8.79 28.23 5.54
N LEU A 696 -8.43 27.04 5.07
CA LEU A 696 -7.18 26.38 5.40
C LEU A 696 -6.07 26.85 4.46
N ILE A 697 -4.86 27.03 4.96
CA ILE A 697 -3.67 27.45 4.23
C ILE A 697 -2.55 26.46 4.52
N ALA A 698 -1.83 26.02 3.49
CA ALA A 698 -0.56 25.33 3.64
C ALA A 698 0.58 26.34 3.43
N TRP A 699 1.23 26.77 4.51
CA TRP A 699 2.23 27.85 4.47
C TRP A 699 3.65 27.32 4.71
N GLN A 700 4.51 27.57 3.73
CA GLN A 700 5.89 27.10 3.62
C GLN A 700 6.03 25.59 3.82
N LEU A 701 5.03 24.83 3.34
CA LEU A 701 5.01 23.38 3.39
C LEU A 701 5.14 22.80 1.99
N ASN A 702 5.85 21.68 1.90
CA ASN A 702 5.78 20.85 0.71
C ASN A 702 4.47 20.06 0.71
N TRP A 703 3.39 20.74 0.36
CA TRP A 703 2.02 20.20 0.31
C TRP A 703 1.86 18.96 -0.58
N ARG A 704 2.83 18.76 -1.49
CA ARG A 704 2.91 17.69 -2.47
C ARG A 704 3.32 16.32 -1.87
N GLY A 705 3.83 16.27 -0.64
CA GLY A 705 4.11 15.00 0.04
C GLY A 705 3.19 14.77 1.24
N GLU A 706 2.90 15.85 1.96
CA GLU A 706 2.68 15.72 3.41
C GLU A 706 1.24 16.01 3.84
N ASN A 707 0.36 16.37 2.90
CA ASN A 707 -0.99 16.84 3.21
C ASN A 707 -2.06 15.78 3.01
N PHE A 708 -3.13 15.89 3.79
CA PHE A 708 -4.38 15.18 3.55
C PHE A 708 -5.20 15.92 2.51
N TRP A 709 -6.02 15.18 1.77
CA TRP A 709 -7.06 15.80 0.97
C TRP A 709 -8.01 16.56 1.89
N SER A 710 -8.07 17.87 1.69
CA SER A 710 -8.88 18.77 2.48
C SER A 710 -10.21 19.11 1.81
N GLY A 711 -10.70 18.34 0.84
CA GLY A 711 -11.99 18.69 0.21
C GLY A 711 -11.95 19.88 -0.73
N GLY A 712 -10.81 20.16 -1.36
CA GLY A 712 -10.62 21.37 -2.18
C GLY A 712 -10.41 22.66 -1.37
N GLU A 713 -10.30 22.59 -0.04
CA GLU A 713 -10.15 23.79 0.79
C GLU A 713 -8.79 24.49 0.61
N ILE A 714 -7.76 23.76 0.15
CA ILE A 714 -6.43 24.33 -0.14
C ILE A 714 -6.07 24.37 -1.62
N TRP A 715 -6.81 23.63 -2.44
CA TRP A 715 -6.58 23.54 -3.88
C TRP A 715 -7.88 23.11 -4.57
N GLY A 716 -8.88 23.99 -4.49
CA GLY A 716 -10.20 23.79 -5.06
C GLY A 716 -10.30 24.33 -6.49
N PRO A 717 -11.51 24.43 -7.06
CA PRO A 717 -11.72 24.91 -8.43
C PRO A 717 -11.52 26.43 -8.58
N PHE A 718 -11.52 27.18 -7.49
CA PHE A 718 -11.51 28.66 -7.51
C PHE A 718 -10.16 29.21 -7.04
N ALA A 719 -9.72 30.34 -7.62
CA ALA A 719 -8.43 30.95 -7.29
C ALA A 719 -8.30 31.29 -5.79
N GLU A 720 -9.40 31.69 -5.17
CA GLU A 720 -9.51 32.01 -3.73
C GLU A 720 -9.25 30.78 -2.83
N THR A 721 -9.36 29.58 -3.39
CA THR A 721 -9.08 28.31 -2.69
C THR A 721 -7.67 27.79 -2.94
N HIS A 722 -6.85 28.42 -3.77
CA HIS A 722 -5.45 28.02 -4.00
C HIS A 722 -4.54 28.57 -2.91
N THR A 723 -4.65 28.04 -1.70
CA THR A 723 -4.00 28.56 -0.48
C THR A 723 -2.74 27.79 -0.09
N VAL A 724 -1.93 27.46 -1.09
CA VAL A 724 -0.67 26.75 -0.90
C VAL A 724 0.49 27.67 -1.26
N PHE A 725 1.36 27.91 -0.29
CA PHE A 725 2.49 28.83 -0.46
C PHE A 725 3.78 28.11 -0.05
N VAL A 726 4.60 27.70 -1.02
CA VAL A 726 5.78 26.85 -0.73
C VAL A 726 7.03 27.69 -0.46
N LYS A 727 7.15 28.86 -1.11
CA LYS A 727 8.35 29.70 -1.07
C LYS A 727 8.48 30.44 0.26
N THR A 728 9.72 30.59 0.72
CA THR A 728 10.04 31.26 1.99
C THR A 728 10.04 32.78 1.90
N ASP A 729 10.03 33.35 0.70
CA ASP A 729 9.99 34.80 0.44
C ASP A 729 8.64 35.47 0.77
N ASN A 730 7.58 34.68 0.98
CA ASN A 730 6.22 35.11 1.27
C ASN A 730 5.57 36.04 0.23
N VAL A 731 6.11 36.12 -1.00
CA VAL A 731 5.57 37.02 -2.04
C VAL A 731 4.16 36.58 -2.43
N GLU A 732 3.99 35.30 -2.75
CA GLU A 732 2.69 34.72 -3.15
C GLU A 732 1.66 34.77 -2.01
N PHE A 733 2.11 34.50 -0.77
CA PHE A 733 1.24 34.58 0.41
C PHE A 733 0.72 36.00 0.63
N THR A 734 1.60 37.00 0.56
CA THR A 734 1.22 38.41 0.79
C THR A 734 0.29 38.92 -0.31
N ALA A 735 0.53 38.53 -1.57
CA ALA A 735 -0.35 38.86 -2.68
C ALA A 735 -1.76 38.27 -2.47
N TYR A 736 -1.85 36.98 -2.10
CA TYR A 736 -3.12 36.34 -1.78
C TYR A 736 -3.88 37.07 -0.66
N MET A 737 -3.18 37.41 0.43
CA MET A 737 -3.77 38.11 1.58
C MET A 737 -4.32 39.50 1.24
N LYS A 738 -3.79 40.14 0.19
CA LYS A 738 -4.21 41.46 -0.28
C LYS A 738 -5.34 41.39 -1.31
N GLU A 739 -5.28 40.43 -2.22
CA GLU A 739 -6.11 40.41 -3.43
C GLU A 739 -7.29 39.46 -3.35
N LEU A 740 -7.15 38.33 -2.63
CA LEU A 740 -8.12 37.23 -2.66
C LEU A 740 -8.69 36.89 -1.27
N ALA A 741 -8.00 37.26 -0.19
CA ALA A 741 -8.50 37.02 1.15
C ALA A 741 -9.72 37.91 1.47
N VAL A 742 -10.63 37.38 2.28
CA VAL A 742 -11.90 38.01 2.63
C VAL A 742 -11.79 38.54 4.06
N GLU A 743 -12.01 39.85 4.22
CA GLU A 743 -12.03 40.52 5.53
C GLU A 743 -13.13 39.95 6.44
N GLY A 744 -12.86 39.84 7.73
CA GLY A 744 -13.79 39.28 8.72
C GLY A 744 -13.85 37.75 8.74
N ARG A 745 -13.09 37.05 7.87
CA ARG A 745 -12.95 35.59 7.95
C ARG A 745 -11.83 35.16 8.88
N ARG A 746 -11.99 33.97 9.46
CA ARG A 746 -10.91 33.26 10.13
C ARG A 746 -10.12 32.46 9.11
N TYR A 747 -8.81 32.46 9.25
CA TYR A 747 -7.87 31.68 8.47
C TYR A 747 -7.15 30.70 9.37
N PHE A 748 -6.97 29.49 8.88
CA PHE A 748 -6.26 28.40 9.53
C PHE A 748 -5.02 28.07 8.72
N VAL A 749 -3.86 27.98 9.37
CA VAL A 749 -2.59 27.78 8.68
C VAL A 749 -1.91 26.54 9.24
N ILE A 750 -1.69 25.55 8.38
CA ILE A 750 -0.79 24.42 8.67
C ILE A 750 0.61 24.81 8.22
N THR A 751 1.57 24.69 9.13
CA THR A 751 2.99 24.95 8.85
C THR A 751 3.89 24.09 9.74
N GLU A 752 5.20 24.10 9.50
CA GLU A 752 6.17 23.47 10.39
C GLU A 752 6.15 24.16 11.77
N ALA A 753 6.16 23.37 12.83
CA ALA A 753 5.99 23.86 14.21
C ALA A 753 6.99 24.97 14.57
N GLN A 754 8.23 24.85 14.11
CA GLN A 754 9.29 25.84 14.35
C GLN A 754 9.08 27.16 13.58
N ARG A 755 8.35 27.13 12.45
CA ARG A 755 8.12 28.32 11.61
C ARG A 755 6.90 29.12 12.03
N ALA A 756 5.97 28.54 12.78
CA ALA A 756 4.71 29.18 13.13
C ALA A 756 4.86 30.57 13.75
N ARG A 757 5.90 30.79 14.57
CA ARG A 757 6.16 32.11 15.19
C ARG A 757 6.52 33.19 14.18
N ASN A 758 7.10 32.82 13.04
CA ASN A 758 7.50 33.74 11.97
C ASN A 758 6.30 34.21 11.12
N LEU A 759 5.13 33.58 11.27
CA LEU A 759 3.91 33.97 10.56
C LEU A 759 3.30 35.25 11.15
N LYS A 760 3.31 35.43 12.48
CA LYS A 760 2.65 36.56 13.15
C LYS A 760 3.11 37.93 12.63
N PRO A 761 4.43 38.21 12.49
CA PRO A 761 4.90 39.52 12.03
C PRO A 761 4.46 39.90 10.60
N ILE A 762 4.27 38.89 9.74
CA ILE A 762 3.96 39.07 8.31
C ILE A 762 2.46 39.19 8.00
N LEU A 763 1.59 39.06 9.02
CA LEU A 763 0.14 39.24 8.82
C LEU A 763 -0.20 40.70 8.46
N PRO A 764 -1.17 40.93 7.56
CA PRO A 764 -1.40 42.24 6.96
C PRO A 764 -2.10 43.25 7.88
N THR A 765 -2.97 42.80 8.79
CA THR A 765 -3.79 43.68 9.65
C THR A 765 -3.38 43.60 11.12
N ALA A 766 -3.62 44.68 11.88
CA ALA A 766 -3.41 44.68 13.33
C ALA A 766 -4.33 43.67 14.03
N ASN A 767 -5.55 43.48 13.50
CA ASN A 767 -6.50 42.47 13.98
C ASN A 767 -5.96 41.04 13.78
N ALA A 768 -5.42 40.72 12.60
CA ALA A 768 -4.79 39.42 12.33
C ALA A 768 -3.62 39.15 13.28
N LYS A 769 -2.79 40.16 13.55
CA LYS A 769 -1.70 40.03 14.54
C LYS A 769 -2.20 39.83 15.95
N LYS A 770 -3.30 40.50 16.35
CA LYS A 770 -3.87 40.40 17.70
C LYS A 770 -4.60 39.07 17.92
N SER A 771 -5.33 38.59 16.92
CA SER A 771 -6.09 37.32 16.94
C SER A 771 -5.24 36.07 16.65
N PHE A 772 -3.95 36.24 16.35
CA PHE A 772 -3.04 35.13 16.09
C PHE A 772 -2.94 34.18 17.29
N GLU A 773 -3.23 32.90 17.04
CA GLU A 773 -3.22 31.84 18.03
C GLU A 773 -2.70 30.53 17.44
N ILE A 774 -1.87 29.80 18.19
CA ILE A 774 -1.50 28.42 17.85
C ILE A 774 -2.55 27.49 18.47
N LEU A 775 -3.39 26.89 17.62
CA LEU A 775 -4.54 26.09 18.02
C LEU A 775 -4.18 24.64 18.35
N ASP A 776 -3.27 24.05 17.58
CA ASP A 776 -3.01 22.62 17.66
C ASP A 776 -1.51 22.34 17.58
N ARG A 777 -1.02 21.69 18.63
CA ARG A 777 0.35 21.16 18.77
C ARG A 777 0.31 19.67 19.05
N SER A 778 -0.60 18.92 18.45
CA SER A 778 -0.71 17.47 18.62
C SER A 778 0.47 16.68 18.05
N ASN A 779 1.25 17.28 17.14
CA ASN A 779 2.44 16.68 16.58
C ASN A 779 3.61 17.67 16.54
N ASN A 780 4.83 17.14 16.58
CA ASN A 780 6.07 17.92 16.71
C ASN A 780 6.60 18.48 15.39
N LYS A 781 6.09 17.98 14.25
CA LYS A 781 6.49 18.46 12.92
C LYS A 781 5.64 19.64 12.45
N PHE A 782 4.32 19.49 12.53
CA PHE A 782 3.34 20.43 12.01
C PHE A 782 2.50 21.00 13.14
N THR A 783 2.05 22.24 12.96
CA THR A 783 1.11 22.88 13.88
C THR A 783 -0.01 23.55 13.10
N LEU A 784 -1.17 23.68 13.73
CA LEU A 784 -2.28 24.48 13.21
C LEU A 784 -2.30 25.82 13.94
N VAL A 785 -2.31 26.89 13.17
CA VAL A 785 -2.38 28.26 13.65
C VAL A 785 -3.67 28.88 13.12
N SER A 786 -4.21 29.89 13.79
CA SER A 786 -5.31 30.69 13.25
C SER A 786 -5.13 32.17 13.49
N PHE A 787 -5.79 32.97 12.66
CA PHE A 787 -5.97 34.40 12.84
C PHE A 787 -7.26 34.84 12.12
N THR A 788 -7.79 36.01 12.47
CA THR A 788 -8.93 36.64 11.81
C THR A 788 -8.45 37.86 11.04
N LEU A 789 -8.76 37.92 9.74
CA LEU A 789 -8.32 39.01 8.87
C LEU A 789 -9.07 40.31 9.17
#